data_AF-A0A812JW67-F1
#
_entry.id   AF-A0A812JW67-F1
#
_cell.length_a   1.000
_cell.length_b   1.000
_cell.length_c   1.000
_cell.angle_alpha   90.00
_cell.angle_beta   90.00
_cell.angle_gamma   90.00
#
_symmetry.space_group_name_H-M   'P 1'
#
loop_
_entity.id
_entity.type
_entity.pdbx_description
1 polymer ?
#
loop_
_entity_poly.entity_id
_entity_poly.type
_entity_poly.pdbx_seq_one_letter_code
_entity_poly.pdbx_strand_id
1 'polypeptide(L)'
;MDHGDASENVVEQRISNMRRCTAHLHDLTLLRGTTSAVLLNKFGCIMQSTTGGTGTVIDGENDFDKSYVVGELDIFLSHSWHACWWMKYLTLLYYFNALPATITAVATGLMWCALQYRIGCIGVLSWRGFFPSSVLFFIVLFSWHHMRALLESYRISIFLDKVCIDQKDERRKTQGINAIGGILNRSRTLLVAWDRTYFTRLWCSFELAAFYHSRLYDSKSAGRVVLLPIILGRVISEIAICTWILELLRVHMPDNAAGLRSAALLLVSMAFATRFYDFLMEVNELKAELAVFSAQNAQCFCCSNRHLNPATGERLSCDRALVNASIAHWYGDDDEKEGLTTFNELIRGRFSEEVGEAIRGARMPFHFVLVASVWPAMHQLDYIGEKRDIPSARIFQCLHIMFIIFPLMFAILMAIMRAMTHIPNFKKSAMTAVFALANCSLHWAFIQLGRLLRKGGWFCVPVVLAESFAVFMFFQDSGMKTRTDKFAKKVKDITTLPSLDLLRGALSSVSCGSKLYIFGGNKVSAVVAECFSPQEGSWMSMGRLLTSRRCFAAALQLLPETCRGHMARHCMSLHLNLAQACLQLKAHEATVHHATRALKVDQENAKAFFRRGLAQEALGKTQAAANDLQRAARIEPRNVDVRKKYEELKKALQDMENRQDEEEGPVNHDLGSLPRAWLEVAIGGSPPQRLVFVLYADTVPKTAENFRRLCTGEHPGTTARGKPFHYKGSLLHRMIPGLMIQGGDFENANGTGGESVWSRRFPDEGFRDQVSRRGLLCMANDGPNTNGSNFFVSFAGAEHLHRKHVVFGEVFSGLDLLDELEKLETNEECRPLVDCVIADCGADQHSITEGAA
;
A
#
# COMPACT_ATOMS: atom_id res chain seq x y z
N MET A 1 -32.92 -26.69 -11.63
CA MET A 1 -32.28 -26.12 -10.44
C MET A 1 -31.72 -27.31 -9.69
N ASP A 2 -30.39 -27.54 -9.74
CA ASP A 2 -29.63 -28.46 -8.84
C ASP A 2 -28.15 -28.69 -9.26
N HIS A 3 -27.52 -27.73 -9.96
CA HIS A 3 -26.10 -27.84 -10.34
C HIS A 3 -25.24 -26.63 -9.88
N GLY A 4 -25.77 -25.80 -8.97
CA GLY A 4 -25.04 -24.70 -8.34
C GLY A 4 -24.12 -25.15 -7.19
N ASP A 5 -24.61 -26.04 -6.33
CA ASP A 5 -23.97 -26.41 -5.05
C ASP A 5 -22.65 -27.20 -5.18
N ALA A 6 -22.48 -27.99 -6.23
CA ALA A 6 -21.28 -28.83 -6.36
C ALA A 6 -20.02 -28.01 -6.67
N SER A 7 -20.14 -26.89 -7.39
CA SER A 7 -18.99 -26.04 -7.73
C SER A 7 -18.54 -25.13 -6.59
N GLU A 8 -19.47 -24.71 -5.73
CA GLU A 8 -19.21 -23.82 -4.60
C GLU A 8 -18.47 -24.56 -3.48
N ASN A 9 -18.92 -25.79 -3.17
CA ASN A 9 -18.24 -26.71 -2.23
C ASN A 9 -16.78 -27.02 -2.62
N VAL A 10 -16.48 -27.15 -3.91
CA VAL A 10 -15.11 -27.42 -4.38
C VAL A 10 -14.20 -26.19 -4.19
N VAL A 11 -14.71 -24.99 -4.44
CA VAL A 11 -13.95 -23.75 -4.25
C VAL A 11 -13.65 -23.52 -2.77
N GLU A 12 -14.63 -23.68 -1.89
CA GLU A 12 -14.45 -23.58 -0.44
C GLU A 12 -13.44 -24.60 0.11
N GLN A 13 -13.52 -25.85 -0.35
CA GLN A 13 -12.57 -26.88 0.04
C GLN A 13 -11.14 -26.53 -0.40
N ARG A 14 -10.97 -25.97 -1.61
CA ARG A 14 -9.67 -25.50 -2.09
C ARG A 14 -9.15 -24.30 -1.30
N ILE A 15 -10.01 -23.34 -0.94
CA ILE A 15 -9.67 -22.20 -0.08
C ILE A 15 -9.17 -22.70 1.28
N SER A 16 -9.91 -23.60 1.92
CA SER A 16 -9.54 -24.21 3.21
C SER A 16 -8.17 -24.91 3.15
N ASN A 17 -7.90 -25.64 2.06
CA ASN A 17 -6.61 -26.31 1.86
C ASN A 17 -5.47 -25.30 1.66
N MET A 18 -5.70 -24.22 0.91
CA MET A 18 -4.68 -23.19 0.69
C MET A 18 -4.32 -22.45 1.98
N ARG A 19 -5.32 -22.09 2.78
CA ARG A 19 -5.13 -21.47 4.10
C ARG A 19 -4.29 -22.37 5.01
N ARG A 20 -4.59 -23.67 5.06
CA ARG A 20 -3.79 -24.65 5.84
C ARG A 20 -2.34 -24.73 5.36
N CYS A 21 -2.11 -24.81 4.06
CA CYS A 21 -0.78 -24.95 3.48
C CYS A 21 0.07 -23.67 3.55
N THR A 22 -0.51 -22.50 3.85
CA THR A 22 0.23 -21.22 3.83
C THR A 22 1.13 -20.98 5.04
N ALA A 23 0.74 -21.43 6.23
CA ALA A 23 1.59 -21.31 7.41
C ALA A 23 2.63 -22.44 7.47
N HIS A 24 2.22 -23.67 7.16
CA HIS A 24 3.09 -24.84 7.18
C HIS A 24 2.76 -25.79 6.03
N LEU A 25 3.79 -26.13 5.26
CA LEU A 25 3.71 -27.19 4.27
C LEU A 25 3.70 -28.55 5.00
N HIS A 26 2.52 -29.15 5.13
CA HIS A 26 2.34 -30.43 5.84
C HIS A 26 2.98 -31.62 5.12
N ASP A 27 2.88 -31.64 3.80
CA ASP A 27 3.50 -32.67 2.96
C ASP A 27 4.75 -32.12 2.28
N LEU A 28 5.92 -32.47 2.83
CA LEU A 28 7.20 -32.05 2.28
C LEU A 28 7.51 -32.68 0.92
N THR A 29 6.81 -33.73 0.50
CA THR A 29 7.02 -34.34 -0.83
C THR A 29 6.57 -33.41 -1.98
N LEU A 30 5.69 -32.45 -1.67
CA LEU A 30 5.25 -31.39 -2.58
C LEU A 30 6.32 -30.28 -2.74
N LEU A 31 7.28 -30.18 -1.81
CA LEU A 31 8.39 -29.23 -1.92
C LEU A 31 9.45 -29.77 -2.87
N ARG A 32 9.29 -29.48 -4.15
CA ARG A 32 10.21 -29.93 -5.20
C ARG A 32 10.97 -28.76 -5.81
N GLY A 33 12.23 -28.98 -6.12
CA GLY A 33 13.08 -28.07 -6.86
C GLY A 33 13.68 -28.75 -8.08
N THR A 34 14.11 -27.95 -9.05
CA THR A 34 14.94 -28.37 -10.18
C THR A 34 16.28 -27.62 -10.15
N THR A 35 17.19 -27.94 -11.06
CA THR A 35 18.50 -27.29 -11.15
C THR A 35 18.50 -26.20 -12.23
N SER A 36 19.44 -25.26 -12.13
CA SER A 36 19.69 -24.30 -13.23
C SER A 36 20.08 -25.00 -14.54
N ALA A 37 20.61 -26.23 -14.48
CA ALA A 37 20.91 -27.00 -15.67
C ALA A 37 19.64 -27.38 -16.44
N VAL A 38 18.60 -27.85 -15.77
CA VAL A 38 17.30 -28.16 -16.40
C VAL A 38 16.67 -26.90 -16.97
N LEU A 39 16.74 -25.79 -16.24
CA LEU A 39 16.18 -24.50 -16.65
C LEU A 39 16.85 -23.93 -17.92
N LEU A 40 18.17 -24.06 -18.03
CA LEU A 40 18.97 -23.49 -19.13
C LEU A 40 19.24 -24.48 -20.28
N ASN A 41 18.96 -25.78 -20.09
CA ASN A 41 19.17 -26.81 -21.11
C ASN A 41 18.40 -26.49 -22.39
N LYS A 42 18.95 -26.88 -23.54
CA LYS A 42 18.37 -26.62 -24.87
C LYS A 42 17.93 -25.16 -25.03
N PHE A 43 18.77 -24.22 -24.60
CA PHE A 43 18.49 -22.77 -24.66
C PHE A 43 17.21 -22.35 -23.92
N GLY A 44 16.80 -23.08 -22.88
CA GLY A 44 15.62 -22.75 -22.10
C GLY A 44 14.29 -23.05 -22.79
N CYS A 45 14.24 -24.05 -23.70
CA CYS A 45 13.01 -24.54 -24.32
C CYS A 45 11.87 -24.82 -23.31
N ILE A 46 12.21 -25.17 -22.06
CA ILE A 46 11.22 -25.43 -21.00
C ILE A 46 10.35 -24.21 -20.66
N MET A 47 10.85 -22.99 -20.96
CA MET A 47 10.13 -21.72 -20.77
C MET A 47 9.25 -21.33 -21.97
N GLN A 48 9.21 -22.13 -23.04
CA GLN A 48 8.38 -21.87 -24.21
C GLN A 48 6.90 -22.04 -23.85
N SER A 49 6.05 -21.08 -24.25
CA SER A 49 4.60 -21.17 -24.05
C SER A 49 4.01 -22.25 -24.97
N THR A 50 3.19 -23.15 -24.42
CA THR A 50 2.54 -24.25 -25.15
C THR A 50 1.25 -23.82 -25.86
N THR A 51 1.08 -22.53 -26.16
CA THR A 51 -0.17 -21.99 -26.68
C THR A 51 -0.09 -21.70 -28.18
N GLY A 52 -0.52 -22.66 -28.99
CA GLY A 52 -0.91 -22.46 -30.39
C GLY A 52 -0.43 -23.53 -31.37
N GLY A 53 -1.32 -24.45 -31.74
CA GLY A 53 -1.19 -25.29 -32.94
C GLY A 53 -0.64 -26.70 -32.72
N THR A 54 -1.54 -27.70 -32.81
CA THR A 54 -1.26 -29.11 -33.15
C THR A 54 0.02 -29.68 -32.56
N GLY A 55 0.08 -29.80 -31.23
CA GLY A 55 1.07 -30.64 -30.59
C GLY A 55 0.65 -32.09 -30.77
N THR A 56 1.22 -32.79 -31.75
CA THR A 56 1.39 -34.23 -31.63
C THR A 56 1.91 -34.51 -30.23
N VAL A 57 1.19 -35.36 -29.49
CA VAL A 57 1.67 -36.00 -28.27
C VAL A 57 2.91 -36.79 -28.69
N ILE A 58 4.07 -36.16 -28.64
CA ILE A 58 5.32 -36.91 -28.68
C ILE A 58 5.44 -37.46 -27.27
N ASP A 59 5.35 -38.79 -27.16
CA ASP A 59 5.61 -39.59 -25.97
C ASP A 59 7.00 -39.27 -25.38
N GLY A 60 7.06 -38.17 -24.63
CA GLY A 60 8.24 -37.68 -23.94
C GLY A 60 8.07 -37.78 -22.43
N GLU A 61 9.18 -38.06 -21.75
CA GLU A 61 9.42 -37.94 -20.31
C GLU A 61 8.58 -36.81 -19.68
N ASN A 62 7.94 -37.07 -18.54
CA ASN A 62 7.25 -36.02 -17.80
C ASN A 62 8.29 -35.02 -17.30
N ASP A 63 8.14 -33.72 -17.61
CA ASP A 63 9.07 -32.69 -17.12
C ASP A 63 9.15 -32.69 -15.59
N PHE A 64 8.09 -33.16 -14.92
CA PHE A 64 8.05 -33.40 -13.49
C PHE A 64 9.17 -34.30 -12.96
N ASP A 65 9.61 -35.29 -13.75
CA ASP A 65 10.67 -36.25 -13.36
C ASP A 65 12.05 -35.57 -13.27
N LYS A 66 12.19 -34.36 -13.81
CA LYS A 66 13.41 -33.53 -13.74
C LYS A 66 13.48 -32.67 -12.46
N SER A 67 12.51 -32.80 -11.57
CA SER A 67 12.51 -32.18 -10.23
C SER A 67 12.81 -33.21 -9.15
N TYR A 68 13.23 -32.75 -7.97
CA TYR A 68 13.54 -33.58 -6.80
C TYR A 68 13.03 -32.92 -5.52
N VAL A 69 12.74 -33.73 -4.50
CA VAL A 69 12.26 -33.22 -3.19
C VAL A 69 13.38 -32.48 -2.47
N VAL A 70 13.08 -31.32 -1.90
CA VAL A 70 14.03 -30.48 -1.15
C VAL A 70 13.43 -30.07 0.20
N GLY A 71 14.29 -29.83 1.20
CA GLY A 71 13.85 -29.35 2.52
C GLY A 71 13.62 -27.83 2.58
N GLU A 72 14.28 -27.09 1.70
CA GLU A 72 14.19 -25.64 1.55
C GLU A 72 14.56 -25.29 0.10
N LEU A 73 13.95 -24.24 -0.46
CA LEU A 73 14.23 -23.76 -1.81
C LEU A 73 15.14 -22.53 -1.77
N ASP A 74 16.24 -22.54 -2.51
CA ASP A 74 17.06 -21.35 -2.72
C ASP A 74 16.33 -20.26 -3.51
N ILE A 75 15.63 -20.64 -4.59
CA ILE A 75 14.98 -19.70 -5.52
C ILE A 75 13.58 -20.20 -5.90
N PHE A 76 12.58 -19.34 -5.74
CA PHE A 76 11.30 -19.45 -6.41
C PHE A 76 11.29 -18.54 -7.63
N LEU A 77 11.20 -19.11 -8.84
CA LEU A 77 11.19 -18.35 -10.08
C LEU A 77 9.75 -18.00 -10.46
N SER A 78 9.39 -16.73 -10.29
CA SER A 78 8.14 -16.17 -10.82
C SER A 78 8.40 -15.44 -12.14
N HIS A 79 7.56 -15.66 -13.15
CA HIS A 79 7.76 -15.07 -14.47
C HIS A 79 6.45 -14.80 -15.24
N SER A 80 6.45 -13.78 -16.10
CA SER A 80 5.36 -13.59 -17.07
C SER A 80 5.39 -14.67 -18.16
N TRP A 81 4.24 -15.08 -18.67
CA TRP A 81 4.15 -16.02 -19.79
C TRP A 81 4.18 -15.34 -21.16
N HIS A 82 3.81 -14.05 -21.24
CA HIS A 82 3.77 -13.29 -22.50
C HIS A 82 5.16 -12.93 -23.02
N ALA A 83 6.12 -12.71 -22.12
CA ALA A 83 7.50 -12.48 -22.51
C ALA A 83 8.04 -13.63 -23.37
N CYS A 84 8.78 -13.25 -24.42
CA CYS A 84 9.43 -14.20 -25.30
C CYS A 84 10.39 -15.11 -24.51
N TRP A 85 10.30 -16.42 -24.74
CA TRP A 85 11.04 -17.41 -23.98
C TRP A 85 12.56 -17.25 -24.11
N TRP A 86 13.07 -16.88 -25.30
CA TRP A 86 14.52 -16.68 -25.49
C TRP A 86 15.04 -15.53 -24.63
N MET A 87 14.25 -14.46 -24.43
CA MET A 87 14.66 -13.32 -23.61
C MET A 87 14.75 -13.71 -22.13
N LYS A 88 13.84 -14.57 -21.66
CA LYS A 88 13.91 -15.16 -20.32
C LYS A 88 15.18 -16.00 -20.18
N TYR A 89 15.43 -16.86 -21.17
CA TYR A 89 16.64 -17.68 -21.22
C TYR A 89 17.91 -16.83 -21.12
N LEU A 90 18.11 -15.82 -21.98
CA LEU A 90 19.33 -15.02 -21.93
C LEU A 90 19.46 -14.29 -20.59
N THR A 91 18.37 -13.75 -20.06
CA THR A 91 18.39 -13.05 -18.77
C THR A 91 18.78 -13.98 -17.62
N LEU A 92 18.24 -15.20 -17.58
CA LEU A 92 18.58 -16.21 -16.57
C LEU A 92 19.99 -16.79 -16.80
N LEU A 93 20.42 -16.95 -18.05
CA LEU A 93 21.78 -17.37 -18.41
C LEU A 93 22.81 -16.43 -17.80
N TYR A 94 22.63 -15.12 -17.97
CA TYR A 94 23.52 -14.13 -17.35
C TYR A 94 23.41 -14.14 -15.83
N TYR A 95 22.20 -14.24 -15.27
CA TYR A 95 22.00 -14.29 -13.82
C TYR A 95 22.78 -15.45 -13.16
N PHE A 96 22.74 -16.66 -13.75
CA PHE A 96 23.39 -17.83 -13.16
C PHE A 96 24.88 -17.99 -13.51
N ASN A 97 25.30 -17.59 -14.72
CA ASN A 97 26.60 -17.99 -15.26
C ASN A 97 27.57 -16.83 -15.51
N ALA A 98 27.11 -15.57 -15.50
CA ALA A 98 27.97 -14.47 -15.93
C ALA A 98 29.15 -14.19 -14.99
N LEU A 99 28.96 -14.27 -13.67
CA LEU A 99 30.04 -14.04 -12.71
C LEU A 99 31.15 -15.11 -12.78
N PRO A 100 30.86 -16.43 -12.77
CA PRO A 100 31.86 -17.47 -13.01
C PRO A 100 32.56 -17.33 -14.36
N ALA A 101 31.81 -16.99 -15.42
CA ALA A 101 32.37 -16.72 -16.73
C ALA A 101 33.39 -15.59 -16.64
N THR A 102 33.03 -14.44 -16.07
CA THR A 102 33.94 -13.30 -15.86
C THR A 102 35.20 -13.67 -15.07
N ILE A 103 35.07 -14.40 -13.96
CA ILE A 103 36.22 -14.77 -13.11
C ILE A 103 37.20 -15.65 -13.89
N THR A 104 36.69 -16.69 -14.55
CA THR A 104 37.50 -17.65 -15.32
C THR A 104 38.23 -16.97 -16.47
N ALA A 105 37.51 -16.08 -17.14
CA ALA A 105 37.93 -15.32 -18.28
C ALA A 105 39.09 -14.34 -17.91
N VAL A 106 38.95 -13.59 -16.81
CA VAL A 106 40.02 -12.71 -16.29
C VAL A 106 41.25 -13.51 -15.83
N ALA A 107 41.05 -14.60 -15.09
CA ALA A 107 42.14 -15.44 -14.60
C ALA A 107 42.97 -16.02 -15.76
N THR A 108 42.30 -16.48 -16.81
CA THR A 108 42.95 -17.06 -18.00
C THR A 108 43.70 -16.01 -18.81
N GLY A 109 43.15 -14.80 -18.96
CA GLY A 109 43.87 -13.69 -19.60
C GLY A 109 45.15 -13.30 -18.85
N LEU A 110 45.09 -13.20 -17.52
CA LEU A 110 46.28 -12.92 -16.70
C LEU A 110 47.32 -14.03 -16.78
N MET A 111 46.89 -15.29 -16.75
CA MET A 111 47.77 -16.45 -16.92
C MET A 111 48.45 -16.44 -18.29
N TRP A 112 47.70 -16.11 -19.36
CA TRP A 112 48.23 -16.00 -20.72
C TRP A 112 49.33 -14.91 -20.81
N CYS A 113 49.09 -13.73 -20.24
CA CYS A 113 50.10 -12.67 -20.16
C CYS A 113 51.36 -13.15 -19.40
N ALA A 114 51.20 -13.88 -18.28
CA ALA A 114 52.32 -14.37 -17.47
C ALA A 114 53.15 -15.46 -18.19
N LEU A 115 52.50 -16.37 -18.91
CA LEU A 115 53.15 -17.42 -19.70
C LEU A 115 53.99 -16.83 -20.85
N GLN A 116 53.43 -15.85 -21.57
CA GLN A 116 54.14 -15.14 -22.64
C GLN A 116 55.37 -14.39 -22.12
N TYR A 117 55.25 -13.74 -20.95
CA TYR A 117 56.37 -13.06 -20.29
C TYR A 117 57.51 -14.01 -19.89
N ARG A 118 57.20 -15.22 -19.40
CA ARG A 118 58.22 -16.16 -18.90
C ARG A 118 58.84 -17.06 -19.95
N ILE A 119 58.06 -17.52 -20.93
CA ILE A 119 58.47 -18.64 -21.78
C ILE A 119 59.03 -18.16 -23.13
N GLY A 120 58.73 -16.93 -23.58
CA GLY A 120 59.26 -16.34 -24.83
C GLY A 120 58.92 -17.10 -26.12
N CYS A 121 58.30 -18.29 -26.01
CA CYS A 121 58.16 -19.30 -27.04
C CYS A 121 56.73 -19.83 -27.07
N ILE A 122 55.76 -19.00 -27.45
CA ILE A 122 54.54 -19.49 -28.12
C ILE A 122 54.35 -18.66 -29.40
N GLY A 123 55.36 -18.67 -30.26
CA GLY A 123 55.25 -18.18 -31.65
C GLY A 123 54.58 -19.18 -32.60
N VAL A 124 54.15 -20.35 -32.11
CA VAL A 124 53.60 -21.45 -32.94
C VAL A 124 52.07 -21.54 -32.84
N LEU A 125 51.46 -20.95 -31.80
CA LEU A 125 50.00 -20.78 -31.66
C LEU A 125 49.56 -19.32 -31.84
N SER A 126 50.43 -18.46 -32.37
CA SER A 126 50.07 -17.09 -32.75
C SER A 126 49.31 -17.08 -34.07
N TRP A 127 48.13 -17.72 -34.10
CA TRP A 127 47.11 -17.31 -35.05
C TRP A 127 46.66 -15.92 -34.63
N ARG A 128 46.98 -14.90 -35.44
CA ARG A 128 46.40 -13.55 -35.31
C ARG A 128 44.89 -13.71 -35.14
N GLY A 129 44.38 -13.39 -33.95
CA GLY A 129 42.94 -13.46 -33.67
C GLY A 129 42.45 -14.66 -32.83
N PHE A 130 43.31 -15.48 -32.25
CA PHE A 130 42.88 -16.46 -31.24
C PHE A 130 42.85 -15.82 -29.83
N PHE A 131 41.64 -15.68 -29.28
CA PHE A 131 41.38 -15.00 -27.99
C PHE A 131 40.96 -16.03 -26.93
N PRO A 132 41.91 -16.78 -26.33
CA PRO A 132 41.61 -17.93 -25.46
C PRO A 132 40.74 -17.52 -24.27
N SER A 133 40.96 -16.30 -23.76
CA SER A 133 40.19 -15.77 -22.65
C SER A 133 38.73 -15.49 -23.06
N SER A 134 38.50 -14.88 -24.23
CA SER A 134 37.16 -14.56 -24.75
C SER A 134 36.36 -15.81 -25.12
N VAL A 135 37.02 -16.80 -25.71
CA VAL A 135 36.42 -18.10 -26.01
C VAL A 135 36.02 -18.82 -24.72
N LEU A 136 36.89 -18.82 -23.72
CA LEU A 136 36.62 -19.48 -22.45
C LEU A 136 35.50 -18.78 -21.66
N PHE A 137 35.39 -17.44 -21.73
CA PHE A 137 34.25 -16.71 -21.18
C PHE A 137 32.92 -17.30 -21.68
N PHE A 138 32.80 -17.50 -22.99
CA PHE A 138 31.58 -18.04 -23.58
C PHE A 138 31.35 -19.50 -23.25
N ILE A 139 32.39 -20.32 -23.30
CA ILE A 139 32.30 -21.73 -22.89
C ILE A 139 31.72 -21.79 -21.48
N VAL A 140 32.27 -21.02 -20.53
CA VAL A 140 31.75 -20.99 -19.16
C VAL A 140 30.36 -20.38 -19.09
N LEU A 141 30.07 -19.29 -19.80
CA LEU A 141 28.74 -18.67 -19.81
C LEU A 141 27.65 -19.67 -20.24
N PHE A 142 27.92 -20.49 -21.24
CA PHE A 142 26.97 -21.46 -21.79
C PHE A 142 27.07 -22.87 -21.18
N SER A 143 28.04 -23.17 -20.31
CA SER A 143 28.20 -24.51 -19.71
C SER A 143 28.32 -24.54 -18.20
N TRP A 144 28.45 -23.39 -17.51
CA TRP A 144 28.66 -23.34 -16.06
C TRP A 144 27.56 -24.05 -15.27
N HIS A 145 26.31 -23.93 -15.71
CA HIS A 145 25.18 -24.61 -15.08
C HIS A 145 25.28 -26.14 -15.14
N HIS A 146 25.85 -26.70 -16.21
CA HIS A 146 26.14 -28.13 -16.30
C HIS A 146 27.26 -28.53 -15.35
N MET A 147 28.36 -27.76 -15.30
CA MET A 147 29.46 -28.02 -14.35
C MET A 147 28.97 -27.96 -12.90
N ARG A 148 28.13 -26.98 -12.59
CA ARG A 148 27.54 -26.80 -11.26
C ARG A 148 26.61 -27.93 -10.86
N ALA A 149 25.90 -28.54 -11.81
CA ALA A 149 25.01 -29.67 -11.54
C ALA A 149 25.79 -30.95 -11.14
N LEU A 150 27.03 -31.09 -11.60
CA LEU A 150 27.92 -32.21 -11.24
C LEU A 150 28.46 -32.09 -9.80
N LEU A 151 28.50 -30.88 -9.25
CA LEU A 151 29.02 -30.62 -7.90
C LEU A 151 27.86 -30.44 -6.92
N GLU A 152 27.52 -31.50 -6.17
CA GLU A 152 26.37 -31.50 -5.25
C GLU A 152 26.39 -30.33 -4.26
N SER A 153 27.56 -29.98 -3.71
CA SER A 153 27.73 -28.87 -2.76
C SER A 153 27.40 -27.48 -3.33
N TYR A 154 27.28 -27.35 -4.65
CA TYR A 154 26.98 -26.08 -5.33
C TYR A 154 25.61 -26.07 -5.99
N ARG A 155 24.81 -27.14 -5.92
CA ARG A 155 23.48 -27.16 -6.54
C ARG A 155 22.58 -26.07 -5.95
N ILE A 156 21.89 -25.34 -6.82
CA ILE A 156 20.81 -24.43 -6.45
C ILE A 156 19.50 -25.15 -6.73
N SER A 157 18.64 -25.23 -5.72
CA SER A 157 17.26 -25.68 -5.91
C SER A 157 16.39 -24.52 -6.39
N ILE A 158 15.77 -24.68 -7.56
CA ILE A 158 14.93 -23.67 -8.20
C ILE A 158 13.52 -24.23 -8.36
N PHE A 159 12.51 -23.52 -7.88
CA PHE A 159 11.13 -23.84 -8.19
C PHE A 159 10.71 -23.19 -9.51
N LEU A 160 10.19 -24.01 -10.42
CA LEU A 160 9.52 -23.61 -11.65
C LEU A 160 8.24 -24.43 -11.78
N ASP A 161 7.10 -23.77 -11.89
CA ASP A 161 5.76 -24.36 -11.92
C ASP A 161 5.64 -25.55 -12.90
N LYS A 162 6.09 -25.40 -14.15
CA LYS A 162 6.04 -26.43 -15.19
C LYS A 162 6.80 -27.72 -14.86
N VAL A 163 7.78 -27.65 -13.97
CA VAL A 163 8.71 -28.75 -13.66
C VAL A 163 8.47 -29.30 -12.26
N CYS A 164 8.13 -28.42 -11.31
CA CYS A 164 7.98 -28.79 -9.91
C CYS A 164 6.54 -29.15 -9.55
N ILE A 165 5.57 -28.86 -10.42
CA ILE A 165 4.18 -29.31 -10.33
C ILE A 165 3.91 -30.27 -11.50
N ASP A 166 3.33 -31.42 -11.19
CA ASP A 166 2.98 -32.45 -12.19
C ASP A 166 1.92 -31.89 -13.14
N GLN A 167 2.24 -31.79 -14.43
CA GLN A 167 1.34 -31.24 -15.44
C GLN A 167 0.41 -32.29 -16.04
N LYS A 168 0.72 -33.59 -15.87
CA LYS A 168 -0.02 -34.71 -16.45
C LYS A 168 -1.07 -35.29 -15.47
N ASP A 169 -0.72 -35.41 -14.19
CA ASP A 169 -1.65 -35.87 -13.13
C ASP A 169 -2.42 -34.70 -12.50
N GLU A 170 -3.71 -34.56 -12.83
CA GLU A 170 -4.58 -33.48 -12.33
C GLU A 170 -4.73 -33.44 -10.80
N ARG A 171 -4.66 -34.59 -10.11
CA ARG A 171 -4.75 -34.63 -8.64
C ARG A 171 -3.48 -34.05 -8.02
N ARG A 172 -2.32 -34.46 -8.50
CA ARG A 172 -1.01 -33.95 -8.04
C ARG A 172 -0.82 -32.48 -8.43
N LYS A 173 -1.28 -32.10 -9.61
CA LYS A 173 -1.31 -30.70 -10.08
C LYS A 173 -2.07 -29.82 -9.10
N THR A 174 -3.29 -30.24 -8.73
CA THR A 174 -4.14 -29.51 -7.79
C THR A 174 -3.49 -29.40 -6.41
N GLN A 175 -2.88 -30.49 -5.91
CA GLN A 175 -2.14 -30.47 -4.64
C GLN A 175 -0.94 -29.51 -4.69
N GLY A 176 -0.17 -29.53 -5.77
CA GLY A 176 0.97 -28.63 -5.98
C GLY A 176 0.54 -27.15 -6.03
N ILE A 177 -0.52 -26.83 -6.77
CA ILE A 177 -1.07 -25.46 -6.84
C ILE A 177 -1.53 -24.98 -5.46
N ASN A 178 -2.29 -25.80 -4.73
CA ASN A 178 -2.77 -25.43 -3.40
C ASN A 178 -1.62 -25.31 -2.36
N ALA A 179 -0.45 -25.88 -2.65
CA ALA A 179 0.74 -25.82 -1.81
C ALA A 179 1.65 -24.61 -2.09
N ILE A 180 1.41 -23.81 -3.15
CA ILE A 180 2.31 -22.72 -3.58
C ILE A 180 2.63 -21.75 -2.44
N GLY A 181 1.63 -21.37 -1.61
CA GLY A 181 1.88 -20.48 -0.46
C GLY A 181 2.88 -21.06 0.55
N GLY A 182 2.80 -22.37 0.83
CA GLY A 182 3.74 -23.07 1.70
C GLY A 182 5.12 -23.27 1.06
N ILE A 183 5.17 -23.50 -0.25
CA ILE A 183 6.41 -23.57 -1.04
C ILE A 183 7.15 -22.22 -1.00
N LEU A 184 6.43 -21.11 -1.19
CA LEU A 184 6.98 -19.75 -1.07
C LEU A 184 7.49 -19.45 0.33
N ASN A 185 6.77 -19.90 1.37
CA ASN A 185 7.23 -19.78 2.76
C ASN A 185 8.55 -20.55 2.99
N ARG A 186 8.80 -21.65 2.28
CA ARG A 186 10.06 -22.42 2.32
C ARG A 186 11.09 -21.97 1.28
N SER A 187 10.89 -20.83 0.61
CA SER A 187 11.79 -20.28 -0.40
C SER A 187 12.60 -19.10 0.14
N ARG A 188 13.93 -19.12 -0.03
CA ARG A 188 14.84 -18.04 0.41
C ARG A 188 14.73 -16.79 -0.45
N THR A 189 14.62 -16.97 -1.76
CA THR A 189 14.60 -15.87 -2.73
C THR A 189 13.39 -15.98 -3.64
N LEU A 190 12.63 -14.90 -3.79
CA LEU A 190 11.64 -14.76 -4.86
C LEU A 190 12.30 -14.05 -6.03
N LEU A 191 12.65 -14.79 -7.08
CA LEU A 191 13.24 -14.24 -8.30
C LEU A 191 12.11 -13.92 -9.29
N VAL A 192 11.89 -12.63 -9.51
CA VAL A 192 10.80 -12.12 -10.34
C VAL A 192 11.35 -11.71 -11.69
N ALA A 193 11.19 -12.57 -12.70
CA ALA A 193 11.49 -12.26 -14.09
C ALA A 193 10.34 -11.43 -14.70
N TRP A 194 10.49 -10.12 -14.67
CA TRP A 194 9.39 -9.18 -14.91
C TRP A 194 9.40 -8.58 -16.33
N ASP A 195 8.20 -8.31 -16.83
CA ASP A 195 7.89 -7.48 -18.00
C ASP A 195 6.60 -6.66 -17.74
N ARG A 196 6.18 -5.82 -18.68
CA ARG A 196 4.97 -4.96 -18.57
C ARG A 196 3.65 -5.73 -18.34
N THR A 197 3.66 -7.06 -18.42
CA THR A 197 2.48 -7.91 -18.23
C THR A 197 2.52 -8.72 -16.93
N TYR A 198 3.57 -8.52 -16.12
CA TYR A 198 3.74 -9.28 -14.89
C TYR A 198 2.65 -8.94 -13.86
N PHE A 199 2.42 -7.65 -13.59
CA PHE A 199 1.44 -7.18 -12.60
C PHE A 199 -0.01 -7.27 -13.09
N THR A 200 -0.22 -7.48 -14.39
CA THR A 200 -1.55 -7.75 -14.92
C THR A 200 -2.01 -9.17 -14.62
N ARG A 201 -1.19 -10.06 -14.05
CA ARG A 201 -1.56 -11.45 -13.74
C ARG A 201 -1.89 -11.67 -12.26
N LEU A 202 -3.00 -12.37 -12.04
CA LEU A 202 -3.49 -12.69 -10.71
C LEU A 202 -2.52 -13.57 -9.90
N TRP A 203 -2.02 -14.66 -10.50
CA TRP A 203 -1.10 -15.58 -9.82
C TRP A 203 0.26 -14.95 -9.47
N CYS A 204 0.78 -14.06 -10.32
CA CYS A 204 1.99 -13.29 -10.00
C CYS A 204 1.78 -12.37 -8.78
N SER A 205 0.58 -11.80 -8.64
CA SER A 205 0.19 -11.00 -7.48
C SER A 205 0.06 -11.87 -6.22
N PHE A 206 -0.53 -13.07 -6.35
CA PHE A 206 -0.62 -14.05 -5.27
C PHE A 206 0.76 -14.51 -4.76
N GLU A 207 1.70 -14.80 -5.66
CA GLU A 207 3.05 -15.23 -5.28
C GLU A 207 3.79 -14.15 -4.48
N LEU A 208 3.63 -12.89 -4.89
CA LEU A 208 4.13 -11.74 -4.13
C LEU A 208 3.45 -11.65 -2.76
N ALA A 209 2.12 -11.73 -2.71
CA ALA A 209 1.35 -11.72 -1.48
C ALA A 209 1.81 -12.80 -0.50
N ALA A 210 1.90 -14.06 -0.94
CA ALA A 210 2.32 -15.18 -0.11
C ALA A 210 3.76 -15.01 0.40
N PHE A 211 4.67 -14.56 -0.47
CA PHE A 211 6.07 -14.34 -0.10
C PHE A 211 6.24 -13.20 0.91
N TYR A 212 5.50 -12.10 0.77
CA TYR A 212 5.56 -11.00 1.74
C TYR A 212 4.89 -11.37 3.07
N HIS A 213 3.71 -11.98 3.02
CA HIS A 213 2.97 -12.39 4.21
C HIS A 213 3.81 -13.31 5.10
N SER A 214 4.43 -14.34 4.51
CA SER A 214 5.30 -15.28 5.25
C SER A 214 6.52 -14.62 5.91
N ARG A 215 6.87 -13.38 5.54
CA ARG A 215 8.04 -12.63 6.05
C ARG A 215 7.65 -11.50 7.00
N LEU A 216 6.35 -11.25 7.20
CA LEU A 216 5.86 -10.35 8.25
C LEU A 216 6.05 -10.95 9.65
N TYR A 217 6.11 -12.27 9.76
CA TYR A 217 6.11 -13.00 11.03
C TYR A 217 7.41 -13.76 11.35
N ASP A 218 8.28 -14.00 10.37
CA ASP A 218 9.54 -14.73 10.58
C ASP A 218 10.75 -13.77 10.52
N SER A 219 11.29 -13.43 11.68
CA SER A 219 12.43 -12.50 11.82
C SER A 219 13.80 -13.15 11.54
N LYS A 220 13.87 -14.46 11.27
CA LYS A 220 15.14 -15.21 11.19
C LYS A 220 15.68 -15.40 9.77
N SER A 221 14.87 -15.22 8.74
CA SER A 221 15.31 -15.28 7.34
C SER A 221 14.83 -14.05 6.59
N ALA A 222 15.74 -13.11 6.33
CA ALA A 222 15.50 -11.99 5.41
C ALA A 222 15.41 -12.54 3.98
N GLY A 223 14.28 -13.15 3.65
CA GLY A 223 13.99 -13.61 2.29
C GLY A 223 14.06 -12.42 1.35
N ARG A 224 14.74 -12.58 0.21
CA ARG A 224 15.01 -11.47 -0.72
C ARG A 224 14.12 -11.57 -1.95
N VAL A 225 13.44 -10.48 -2.30
CA VAL A 225 12.85 -10.34 -3.62
C VAL A 225 13.92 -9.80 -4.58
N VAL A 226 14.15 -10.50 -5.69
CA VAL A 226 15.09 -10.09 -6.73
C VAL A 226 14.30 -9.82 -8.00
N LEU A 227 14.26 -8.56 -8.42
CA LEU A 227 13.60 -8.15 -9.66
C LEU A 227 14.59 -8.24 -10.81
N LEU A 228 14.22 -9.01 -11.83
CA LEU A 228 15.05 -9.29 -12.98
C LEU A 228 14.30 -8.89 -14.28
N PRO A 229 14.55 -7.69 -14.82
CA PRO A 229 13.93 -7.24 -16.07
C PRO A 229 14.31 -8.15 -17.23
N ILE A 230 13.33 -8.71 -17.94
CA ILE A 230 13.58 -9.68 -19.03
C ILE A 230 14.31 -9.03 -20.22
N ILE A 231 14.19 -7.72 -20.40
CA ILE A 231 14.94 -6.98 -21.42
C ILE A 231 16.45 -6.91 -21.13
N LEU A 232 16.87 -7.12 -19.88
CA LEU A 232 18.26 -6.95 -19.46
C LEU A 232 19.22 -7.91 -20.17
N GLY A 233 18.84 -9.19 -20.31
CA GLY A 233 19.67 -10.17 -21.00
C GLY A 233 19.94 -9.79 -22.45
N ARG A 234 18.93 -9.28 -23.15
CA ARG A 234 19.06 -8.77 -24.51
C ARG A 234 20.03 -7.58 -24.59
N VAL A 235 19.84 -6.57 -23.72
CA VAL A 235 20.69 -5.37 -23.69
C VAL A 235 22.15 -5.74 -23.45
N ILE A 236 22.42 -6.67 -22.52
CA ILE A 236 23.78 -7.13 -22.24
C ILE A 236 24.39 -7.87 -23.43
N SER A 237 23.63 -8.78 -24.06
CA SER A 237 24.12 -9.48 -25.26
C SER A 237 24.43 -8.51 -26.39
N GLU A 238 23.57 -7.52 -26.62
CA GLU A 238 23.80 -6.51 -27.65
C GLU A 238 25.05 -5.67 -27.33
N ILE A 239 25.27 -5.24 -26.07
CA ILE A 239 26.52 -4.58 -25.65
C ILE A 239 27.74 -5.48 -25.91
N ALA A 240 27.66 -6.75 -25.55
CA ALA A 240 28.77 -7.69 -25.71
C ALA A 240 29.13 -7.89 -27.19
N ILE A 241 28.14 -8.11 -28.05
CA ILE A 241 28.33 -8.25 -29.51
C ILE A 241 28.92 -6.97 -30.09
N CYS A 242 28.38 -5.81 -29.70
CA CYS A 242 28.83 -4.50 -30.14
C CYS A 242 30.29 -4.22 -29.78
N THR A 243 30.65 -4.43 -28.51
CA THR A 243 32.02 -4.24 -28.03
C THR A 243 32.99 -5.22 -28.69
N TRP A 244 32.56 -6.46 -28.94
CA TRP A 244 33.35 -7.43 -29.71
C TRP A 244 33.61 -6.99 -31.14
N ILE A 245 32.58 -6.54 -31.86
CA ILE A 245 32.71 -6.06 -33.24
C ILE A 245 33.69 -4.87 -33.31
N LEU A 246 33.60 -3.93 -32.35
CA LEU A 246 34.51 -2.78 -32.30
C LEU A 246 35.97 -3.19 -32.08
N GLU A 247 36.18 -4.18 -31.23
CA GLU A 247 37.50 -4.72 -30.96
C GLU A 247 38.06 -5.53 -32.15
N LEU A 248 37.23 -6.31 -32.83
CA LEU A 248 37.60 -6.97 -34.10
C LEU A 248 38.00 -5.95 -35.16
N LEU A 249 37.20 -4.89 -35.34
CA LEU A 249 37.50 -3.81 -36.26
C LEU A 249 38.81 -3.09 -35.87
N ARG A 250 39.09 -2.93 -34.58
CA ARG A 250 40.35 -2.33 -34.11
C ARG A 250 41.57 -3.18 -34.47
N VAL A 251 41.45 -4.51 -34.40
CA VAL A 251 42.57 -5.44 -34.68
C VAL A 251 42.78 -5.66 -36.17
N HIS A 252 41.71 -5.78 -36.95
CA HIS A 252 41.81 -6.14 -38.37
C HIS A 252 41.88 -4.94 -39.32
N MET A 253 41.48 -3.74 -38.89
CA MET A 253 41.54 -2.55 -39.74
C MET A 253 42.89 -1.84 -39.63
N PRO A 254 43.49 -1.41 -40.75
CA PRO A 254 44.73 -0.65 -40.74
C PRO A 254 44.57 0.70 -40.04
N ASP A 255 45.66 1.25 -39.49
CA ASP A 255 45.60 2.44 -38.63
C ASP A 255 45.05 3.69 -39.32
N ASN A 256 45.16 3.78 -40.65
CA ASN A 256 44.62 4.83 -41.49
C ASN A 256 43.08 4.76 -41.65
N ALA A 257 42.41 3.67 -41.27
CA ALA A 257 40.95 3.53 -41.31
C ALA A 257 40.26 4.11 -40.05
N ALA A 258 40.85 5.13 -39.41
CA ALA A 258 40.32 5.74 -38.19
C ALA A 258 38.89 6.29 -38.36
N GLY A 259 38.56 6.86 -39.53
CA GLY A 259 37.20 7.34 -39.82
C GLY A 259 36.15 6.24 -39.84
N LEU A 260 36.45 5.09 -40.46
CA LEU A 260 35.53 3.95 -40.53
C LEU A 260 35.34 3.28 -39.16
N ARG A 261 36.39 3.21 -38.34
CA ARG A 261 36.30 2.75 -36.94
C ARG A 261 35.40 3.66 -36.09
N SER A 262 35.53 4.98 -36.24
CA SER A 262 34.67 5.95 -35.56
C SER A 262 33.22 5.89 -36.04
N ALA A 263 32.97 5.66 -37.32
CA ALA A 263 31.63 5.50 -37.87
C ALA A 263 30.96 4.21 -37.35
N ALA A 264 31.69 3.09 -37.29
CA ALA A 264 31.19 1.84 -36.70
C ALA A 264 30.88 2.00 -35.20
N LEU A 265 31.74 2.70 -34.45
CA LEU A 265 31.52 3.04 -33.04
C LEU A 265 30.25 3.87 -32.84
N LEU A 266 30.00 4.83 -33.73
CA LEU A 266 28.80 5.66 -33.69
C LEU A 266 27.54 4.82 -33.89
N LEU A 267 27.49 3.98 -34.93
CA LEU A 267 26.33 3.12 -35.24
C LEU A 267 26.00 2.15 -34.10
N VAL A 268 27.04 1.51 -33.54
CA VAL A 268 26.95 0.65 -32.37
C VAL A 268 26.41 1.41 -31.15
N SER A 269 26.94 2.62 -30.90
CA SER A 269 26.50 3.47 -29.78
C SER A 269 25.05 3.92 -29.92
N MET A 270 24.61 4.21 -31.14
CA MET A 270 23.22 4.58 -31.43
C MET A 270 22.25 3.42 -31.23
N ALA A 271 22.60 2.22 -31.69
CA ALA A 271 21.81 1.02 -31.46
C ALA A 271 21.67 0.71 -29.96
N PHE A 272 22.77 0.82 -29.21
CA PHE A 272 22.77 0.67 -27.76
C PHE A 272 21.89 1.72 -27.06
N ALA A 273 22.05 3.01 -27.36
CA ALA A 273 21.27 4.09 -26.75
C ALA A 273 19.76 3.89 -26.94
N THR A 274 19.36 3.45 -28.13
CA THR A 274 17.98 3.17 -28.52
C THR A 274 17.37 2.07 -27.65
N ARG A 275 18.15 1.01 -27.35
CA ARG A 275 17.70 -0.15 -26.58
C ARG A 275 17.73 0.09 -25.09
N PHE A 276 18.74 0.81 -24.64
CA PHE A 276 18.84 1.24 -23.26
C PHE A 276 17.74 2.25 -22.89
N TYR A 277 17.33 3.11 -23.83
CA TYR A 277 16.12 3.93 -23.69
C TYR A 277 14.90 3.08 -23.39
N ASP A 278 14.67 2.03 -24.19
CA ASP A 278 13.51 1.15 -24.04
C ASP A 278 13.50 0.49 -22.64
N PHE A 279 14.67 0.08 -22.15
CA PHE A 279 14.82 -0.41 -20.78
C PHE A 279 14.48 0.64 -19.72
N LEU A 280 15.00 1.87 -19.83
CA LEU A 280 14.68 2.94 -18.88
C LEU A 280 13.19 3.29 -18.89
N MET A 281 12.57 3.30 -20.06
CA MET A 281 11.14 3.56 -20.21
C MET A 281 10.32 2.44 -19.59
N GLU A 282 10.64 1.17 -19.83
CA GLU A 282 9.99 0.03 -19.17
C GLU A 282 10.09 0.14 -17.64
N VAL A 283 11.25 0.52 -17.12
CA VAL A 283 11.45 0.72 -15.69
C VAL A 283 10.60 1.88 -15.13
N ASN A 284 10.49 2.99 -15.88
CA ASN A 284 9.68 4.14 -15.47
C ASN A 284 8.18 3.81 -15.53
N GLU A 285 7.75 3.14 -16.58
CA GLU A 285 6.39 2.65 -16.74
C GLU A 285 6.02 1.67 -15.62
N LEU A 286 6.92 0.75 -15.23
CA LEU A 286 6.71 -0.14 -14.10
C LEU A 286 6.43 0.63 -12.80
N LYS A 287 7.21 1.68 -12.51
CA LYS A 287 6.99 2.49 -11.31
C LYS A 287 5.63 3.18 -11.34
N ALA A 288 5.20 3.64 -12.52
CA ALA A 288 3.88 4.23 -12.70
C ALA A 288 2.77 3.17 -12.53
N GLU A 289 2.92 1.98 -13.12
CA GLU A 289 2.00 0.86 -13.01
C GLU A 289 1.85 0.40 -11.54
N LEU A 290 2.96 0.29 -10.81
CA LEU A 290 2.97 -0.06 -9.40
C LEU A 290 2.30 0.99 -8.52
N ALA A 291 2.37 2.28 -8.87
CA ALA A 291 1.73 3.34 -8.12
C ALA A 291 0.19 3.26 -8.17
N VAL A 292 -0.37 2.70 -9.25
CA VAL A 292 -1.82 2.52 -9.44
C VAL A 292 -2.26 1.06 -9.37
N PHE A 293 -1.35 0.15 -8.99
CA PHE A 293 -1.58 -1.30 -8.97
C PHE A 293 -2.84 -1.67 -8.17
N SER A 294 -3.62 -2.64 -8.66
CA SER A 294 -4.80 -3.16 -7.97
C SER A 294 -4.95 -4.65 -8.26
N ALA A 295 -4.91 -5.48 -7.22
CA ALA A 295 -5.08 -6.93 -7.33
C ALA A 295 -6.44 -7.30 -7.97
N GLN A 296 -7.47 -6.47 -7.75
CA GLN A 296 -8.79 -6.63 -8.34
C GLN A 296 -8.75 -6.54 -9.88
N ASN A 297 -7.85 -5.72 -10.43
CA ASN A 297 -7.73 -5.52 -11.88
C ASN A 297 -6.88 -6.60 -12.57
N ALA A 298 -6.22 -7.48 -11.81
CA ALA A 298 -5.38 -8.54 -12.37
C ALA A 298 -6.20 -9.58 -13.15
N GLN A 299 -5.73 -10.03 -14.29
CA GLN A 299 -6.36 -11.02 -15.16
C GLN A 299 -6.17 -12.45 -14.63
N CYS A 300 -7.22 -13.26 -14.74
CA CYS A 300 -7.26 -14.68 -14.41
C CYS A 300 -7.72 -15.48 -15.63
N PHE A 301 -7.02 -16.57 -15.96
CA PHE A 301 -7.37 -17.43 -17.10
C PHE A 301 -8.80 -17.98 -17.01
N CYS A 302 -9.22 -18.42 -15.83
CA CYS A 302 -10.58 -18.93 -15.62
C CYS A 302 -11.64 -17.86 -15.93
N CYS A 303 -11.48 -16.64 -15.42
CA CYS A 303 -12.45 -15.56 -15.58
C CYS A 303 -12.52 -15.06 -17.02
N SER A 304 -11.36 -14.93 -17.67
CA SER A 304 -11.27 -14.51 -19.08
C SER A 304 -11.96 -15.49 -20.04
N ASN A 305 -12.00 -16.78 -19.69
CA ASN A 305 -12.68 -17.82 -20.46
C ASN A 305 -14.07 -18.17 -19.90
N ARG A 306 -14.69 -17.29 -19.11
CA ARG A 306 -16.02 -17.49 -18.50
C ARG A 306 -16.15 -18.81 -17.70
N HIS A 307 -15.06 -19.23 -17.06
CA HIS A 307 -14.95 -20.47 -16.28
C HIS A 307 -15.17 -21.75 -17.11
N LEU A 308 -14.82 -21.72 -18.39
CA LEU A 308 -14.84 -22.88 -19.28
C LEU A 308 -13.43 -23.13 -19.83
N ASN A 309 -13.01 -24.39 -19.87
CA ASN A 309 -11.76 -24.79 -20.50
C ASN A 309 -11.91 -24.67 -22.03
N PRO A 310 -11.08 -23.86 -22.73
CA PRO A 310 -11.21 -23.67 -24.17
C PRO A 310 -10.97 -24.95 -24.99
N ALA A 311 -10.23 -25.92 -24.45
CA ALA A 311 -9.87 -27.15 -25.15
C ALA A 311 -10.84 -28.30 -24.86
N THR A 312 -11.29 -28.45 -23.61
CA THR A 312 -12.15 -29.58 -23.19
C THR A 312 -13.62 -29.20 -23.00
N GLY A 313 -13.94 -27.91 -22.88
CA GLY A 313 -15.29 -27.41 -22.57
C GLY A 313 -15.71 -27.60 -21.10
N GLU A 314 -14.87 -28.21 -20.27
CA GLU A 314 -15.16 -28.48 -18.86
C GLU A 314 -15.16 -27.19 -18.02
N ARG A 315 -15.94 -27.18 -16.93
CA ARG A 315 -16.06 -26.03 -16.03
C ARG A 315 -14.81 -25.92 -15.15
N LEU A 316 -14.17 -24.75 -15.17
CA LEU A 316 -13.01 -24.42 -14.36
C LEU A 316 -13.44 -23.82 -13.02
N SER A 317 -12.77 -24.20 -11.92
CA SER A 317 -12.90 -23.49 -10.64
C SER A 317 -12.39 -22.05 -10.74
N CYS A 318 -12.96 -21.14 -9.97
CA CYS A 318 -12.57 -19.73 -9.98
C CYS A 318 -11.26 -19.49 -9.21
N ASP A 319 -10.15 -19.31 -9.93
CA ASP A 319 -8.85 -18.94 -9.36
C ASP A 319 -8.88 -17.57 -8.67
N ARG A 320 -9.75 -16.65 -9.11
CA ARG A 320 -9.90 -15.33 -8.47
C ARG A 320 -10.44 -15.43 -7.06
N ALA A 321 -11.53 -16.15 -6.86
CA ALA A 321 -12.13 -16.33 -5.53
C ALA A 321 -11.11 -16.93 -4.56
N LEU A 322 -10.34 -17.90 -5.04
CA LEU A 322 -9.29 -18.59 -4.31
C LEU A 322 -8.12 -17.67 -3.90
N VAL A 323 -7.61 -16.87 -4.83
CA VAL A 323 -6.53 -15.89 -4.57
C VAL A 323 -7.01 -14.78 -3.63
N ASN A 324 -8.20 -14.22 -3.89
CA ASN A 324 -8.77 -13.16 -3.06
C ASN A 324 -9.01 -13.65 -1.62
N ALA A 325 -9.59 -14.85 -1.44
CA ALA A 325 -9.84 -15.43 -0.12
C ALA A 325 -8.55 -15.73 0.65
N SER A 326 -7.44 -15.98 -0.05
CA SER A 326 -6.12 -16.15 0.55
C SER A 326 -5.53 -14.81 0.98
N ILE A 327 -5.63 -13.78 0.12
CA ILE A 327 -5.19 -12.41 0.45
C ILE A 327 -6.00 -11.85 1.62
N ALA A 328 -7.32 -12.04 1.63
CA ALA A 328 -8.22 -11.68 2.72
C ALA A 328 -7.75 -12.29 4.05
N HIS A 329 -7.45 -13.58 4.03
CA HIS A 329 -6.96 -14.32 5.20
C HIS A 329 -5.62 -13.79 5.71
N TRP A 330 -4.70 -13.43 4.81
CA TRP A 330 -3.35 -12.99 5.17
C TRP A 330 -3.26 -11.52 5.61
N TYR A 331 -4.12 -10.65 5.10
CA TYR A 331 -3.97 -9.19 5.21
C TYR A 331 -5.18 -8.45 5.79
N GLY A 332 -6.31 -9.12 5.99
CA GLY A 332 -7.56 -8.48 6.42
C GLY A 332 -8.36 -9.29 7.44
N ASP A 333 -7.75 -10.25 8.14
CA ASP A 333 -8.44 -11.11 9.12
C ASP A 333 -9.73 -11.74 8.55
N ASP A 334 -9.64 -12.27 7.33
CA ASP A 334 -10.75 -12.83 6.54
C ASP A 334 -11.78 -11.82 5.98
N ASP A 335 -11.62 -10.52 6.22
CA ASP A 335 -12.31 -9.47 5.45
C ASP A 335 -11.62 -9.26 4.10
N GLU A 336 -12.34 -9.58 3.01
CA GLU A 336 -11.80 -9.49 1.65
C GLU A 336 -11.50 -8.05 1.23
N LYS A 337 -12.34 -7.09 1.61
CA LYS A 337 -12.18 -5.68 1.22
C LYS A 337 -10.97 -5.08 1.93
N GLU A 338 -10.84 -5.33 3.24
CA GLU A 338 -9.70 -4.88 4.04
C GLU A 338 -8.41 -5.55 3.56
N GLY A 339 -8.41 -6.88 3.37
CA GLY A 339 -7.21 -7.61 2.99
C GLY A 339 -6.68 -7.22 1.62
N LEU A 340 -7.57 -7.05 0.62
CA LEU A 340 -7.16 -6.56 -0.70
C LEU A 340 -6.66 -5.11 -0.65
N THR A 341 -7.25 -4.26 0.20
CA THR A 341 -6.81 -2.86 0.38
C THR A 341 -5.41 -2.80 1.00
N THR A 342 -5.20 -3.51 2.11
CA THR A 342 -3.90 -3.61 2.79
C THR A 342 -2.83 -4.19 1.86
N PHE A 343 -3.16 -5.22 1.06
CA PHE A 343 -2.24 -5.79 0.09
C PHE A 343 -1.88 -4.81 -1.04
N ASN A 344 -2.87 -4.11 -1.61
CA ASN A 344 -2.63 -3.10 -2.63
C ASN A 344 -1.74 -1.96 -2.10
N GLU A 345 -1.97 -1.49 -0.87
CA GLU A 345 -1.12 -0.49 -0.22
C GLU A 345 0.30 -0.99 0.04
N LEU A 346 0.46 -2.26 0.42
CA LEU A 346 1.77 -2.88 0.60
C LEU A 346 2.56 -2.89 -0.72
N ILE A 347 1.89 -3.19 -1.85
CA ILE A 347 2.54 -3.15 -3.16
C ILE A 347 2.85 -1.71 -3.58
N ARG A 348 1.87 -0.81 -3.52
CA ARG A 348 2.03 0.61 -3.91
C ARG A 348 3.08 1.32 -3.05
N GLY A 349 3.24 0.91 -1.79
CA GLY A 349 4.20 1.45 -0.83
C GLY A 349 5.52 0.67 -0.81
N ARG A 350 5.58 -0.42 -0.04
CA ARG A 350 6.81 -1.18 0.23
C ARG A 350 7.43 -1.76 -1.03
N PHE A 351 6.65 -2.44 -1.87
CA PHE A 351 7.19 -3.05 -3.08
C PHE A 351 7.63 -1.99 -4.08
N SER A 352 6.84 -0.92 -4.28
CA SER A 352 7.24 0.23 -5.10
C SER A 352 8.51 0.92 -4.57
N GLU A 353 8.69 0.98 -3.24
CA GLU A 353 9.94 1.42 -2.62
C GLU A 353 11.08 0.45 -2.87
N GLU A 354 10.88 -0.86 -2.74
CA GLU A 354 11.92 -1.89 -2.95
C GLU A 354 12.33 -1.98 -4.43
N VAL A 355 11.38 -1.94 -5.37
CA VAL A 355 11.60 -1.73 -6.81
C VAL A 355 12.32 -0.40 -7.02
N GLY A 356 11.82 0.62 -6.33
CA GLY A 356 12.38 1.95 -6.26
C GLY A 356 13.86 1.91 -5.88
N GLU A 357 14.25 1.22 -4.80
CA GLU A 357 15.60 1.10 -4.26
C GLU A 357 16.50 0.17 -5.09
N ALA A 358 15.97 -0.97 -5.54
CA ALA A 358 16.63 -1.86 -6.49
C ALA A 358 17.03 -1.11 -7.77
N ILE A 359 16.31 -0.04 -8.11
CA ILE A 359 16.52 0.77 -9.31
C ILE A 359 17.13 2.16 -9.00
N ARG A 360 16.90 2.77 -7.82
CA ARG A 360 17.19 4.18 -7.45
C ARG A 360 18.67 4.48 -7.55
N GLY A 361 19.53 3.50 -7.30
CA GLY A 361 20.98 3.65 -7.33
C GLY A 361 21.63 3.70 -8.72
N ALA A 362 20.90 3.68 -9.84
CA ALA A 362 21.50 3.55 -11.19
C ALA A 362 22.49 2.38 -11.32
N ARG A 363 22.40 1.39 -10.42
CA ARG A 363 23.20 0.18 -10.48
C ARG A 363 22.37 -0.84 -11.23
N MET A 364 22.59 -0.93 -12.55
CA MET A 364 22.72 -2.30 -13.07
C MET A 364 23.63 -3.01 -12.05
N PRO A 365 23.19 -4.13 -11.44
CA PRO A 365 24.00 -4.79 -10.43
C PRO A 365 25.44 -4.86 -10.93
N PHE A 366 26.40 -4.43 -10.12
CA PHE A 366 27.76 -4.13 -10.59
C PHE A 366 28.35 -5.28 -11.40
N HIS A 367 27.96 -6.53 -11.10
CA HIS A 367 28.33 -7.71 -11.87
C HIS A 367 27.85 -7.68 -13.34
N PHE A 368 26.67 -7.13 -13.68
CA PHE A 368 26.24 -6.97 -15.07
C PHE A 368 27.04 -5.88 -15.82
N VAL A 369 27.35 -4.77 -15.15
CA VAL A 369 28.24 -3.73 -15.69
C VAL A 369 29.64 -4.30 -15.92
N LEU A 370 30.11 -5.09 -14.96
CA LEU A 370 31.39 -5.78 -15.02
C LEU A 370 31.42 -6.79 -16.18
N VAL A 371 30.37 -7.58 -16.37
CA VAL A 371 30.27 -8.53 -17.49
C VAL A 371 30.34 -7.81 -18.84
N ALA A 372 29.66 -6.66 -18.96
CA ALA A 372 29.72 -5.83 -20.17
C ALA A 372 31.10 -5.17 -20.38
N SER A 373 31.83 -4.82 -19.31
CA SER A 373 33.14 -4.15 -19.40
C SER A 373 34.32 -5.10 -19.54
N VAL A 374 34.18 -6.33 -19.04
CA VAL A 374 35.20 -7.38 -19.07
C VAL A 374 35.55 -7.76 -20.50
N TRP A 375 34.55 -7.80 -21.37
CA TRP A 375 34.74 -8.25 -22.73
C TRP A 375 35.78 -7.47 -23.55
N PRO A 376 35.66 -6.14 -23.75
CA PRO A 376 36.67 -5.38 -24.48
C PRO A 376 38.04 -5.38 -23.77
N ALA A 377 38.07 -5.43 -22.44
CA ALA A 377 39.32 -5.47 -21.70
C ALA A 377 40.08 -6.80 -21.86
N MET A 378 39.37 -7.92 -21.95
CA MET A 378 39.95 -9.24 -22.18
C MET A 378 40.61 -9.36 -23.55
N HIS A 379 39.96 -8.83 -24.57
CA HIS A 379 40.53 -8.76 -25.91
C HIS A 379 41.84 -7.94 -25.94
N GLN A 380 41.91 -6.87 -25.14
CA GLN A 380 43.16 -6.11 -24.97
C GLN A 380 44.24 -6.91 -24.22
N LEU A 381 43.88 -7.69 -23.19
CA LEU A 381 44.83 -8.55 -22.48
C LEU A 381 45.41 -9.64 -23.40
N ASP A 382 44.57 -10.30 -24.19
CA ASP A 382 45.00 -11.27 -25.19
C ASP A 382 45.92 -10.64 -26.25
N TYR A 383 45.56 -9.46 -26.77
CA TYR A 383 46.38 -8.69 -27.72
C TYR A 383 47.74 -8.24 -27.14
N ILE A 384 47.79 -7.87 -25.85
CA ILE A 384 49.03 -7.51 -25.18
C ILE A 384 49.91 -8.74 -24.99
N GLY A 385 49.33 -9.89 -24.64
CA GLY A 385 50.04 -11.16 -24.54
C GLY A 385 50.75 -11.58 -25.82
N GLU A 386 50.25 -11.17 -27.00
CA GLU A 386 50.87 -11.45 -28.30
C GLU A 386 52.18 -10.66 -28.54
N LYS A 387 52.42 -9.56 -27.83
CA LYS A 387 53.62 -8.72 -28.02
C LYS A 387 54.73 -9.14 -27.05
N ARG A 388 55.92 -9.44 -27.58
CA ARG A 388 57.09 -9.95 -26.83
C ARG A 388 57.67 -9.00 -25.76
N ASP A 389 57.35 -7.72 -25.81
CA ASP A 389 57.91 -6.70 -24.91
C ASP A 389 56.78 -6.04 -24.11
N ILE A 390 56.46 -6.61 -22.94
CA ILE A 390 55.32 -6.20 -22.12
C ILE A 390 55.83 -5.50 -20.86
N PRO A 391 55.87 -4.15 -20.82
CA PRO A 391 56.02 -3.45 -19.56
C PRO A 391 54.78 -3.72 -18.69
N SER A 392 54.98 -4.14 -17.44
CA SER A 392 53.94 -4.38 -16.43
C SER A 392 52.88 -3.27 -16.38
N ALA A 393 53.27 -2.04 -16.68
CA ALA A 393 52.41 -0.87 -16.85
C ALA A 393 51.23 -1.08 -17.82
N ARG A 394 51.37 -1.88 -18.89
CA ARG A 394 50.27 -2.15 -19.85
C ARG A 394 49.21 -3.11 -19.32
N ILE A 395 49.60 -4.09 -18.51
CA ILE A 395 48.65 -5.00 -17.83
C ILE A 395 47.84 -4.21 -16.80
N PHE A 396 48.51 -3.39 -15.99
CA PHE A 396 47.83 -2.48 -15.05
C PHE A 396 46.90 -1.50 -15.76
N GLN A 397 47.30 -0.97 -16.92
CA GLN A 397 46.43 -0.12 -17.73
C GLN A 397 45.17 -0.85 -18.19
N CYS A 398 45.26 -2.12 -18.60
CA CYS A 398 44.09 -2.93 -18.98
C CYS A 398 43.15 -3.20 -17.79
N LEU A 399 43.69 -3.58 -16.64
CA LEU A 399 42.88 -3.79 -15.43
C LEU A 399 42.22 -2.49 -14.96
N HIS A 400 42.92 -1.35 -15.04
CA HIS A 400 42.37 -0.04 -14.74
C HIS A 400 41.27 0.36 -15.74
N ILE A 401 41.46 0.07 -17.02
CA ILE A 401 40.43 0.28 -18.04
C ILE A 401 39.18 -0.57 -17.73
N MET A 402 39.37 -1.83 -17.35
CA MET A 402 38.31 -2.82 -17.12
C MET A 402 37.46 -2.56 -15.87
N PHE A 403 38.11 -2.28 -14.75
CA PHE A 403 37.46 -2.20 -13.45
C PHE A 403 37.10 -0.78 -13.03
N ILE A 404 37.71 0.24 -13.65
CA ILE A 404 37.53 1.64 -13.26
C ILE A 404 36.98 2.47 -14.41
N ILE A 405 37.68 2.53 -15.55
CA ILE A 405 37.30 3.46 -16.65
C ILE A 405 35.98 3.06 -17.31
N PHE A 406 35.84 1.81 -17.77
CA PHE A 406 34.60 1.38 -18.43
C PHE A 406 33.38 1.43 -17.50
N PRO A 407 33.45 0.94 -16.25
CA PRO A 407 32.34 1.08 -15.30
C PRO A 407 32.00 2.54 -14.99
N LEU A 408 32.99 3.43 -14.88
CA LEU A 408 32.76 4.86 -14.66
C LEU A 408 32.14 5.54 -15.88
N MET A 409 32.66 5.26 -17.08
CA MET A 409 32.10 5.76 -18.35
C MET A 409 30.64 5.31 -18.51
N PHE A 410 30.37 4.03 -18.23
CA PHE A 410 29.03 3.49 -18.22
C PHE A 410 28.15 4.22 -17.19
N ALA A 411 28.61 4.38 -15.95
CA ALA A 411 27.86 5.09 -14.91
C ALA A 411 27.51 6.55 -15.29
N ILE A 412 28.46 7.29 -15.89
CA ILE A 412 28.25 8.67 -16.36
C ILE A 412 27.20 8.70 -17.48
N LEU A 413 27.35 7.84 -18.48
CA LEU A 413 26.41 7.75 -19.61
C LEU A 413 24.99 7.39 -19.13
N MET A 414 24.89 6.50 -18.15
CA MET A 414 23.62 6.11 -17.52
C MET A 414 22.97 7.27 -16.78
N ALA A 415 23.76 8.07 -16.04
CA ALA A 415 23.27 9.25 -15.34
C ALA A 415 22.72 10.31 -16.33
N ILE A 416 23.43 10.53 -17.44
CA ILE A 416 22.99 11.44 -18.52
C ILE A 416 21.66 10.97 -19.10
N MET A 417 21.56 9.70 -19.54
CA MET A 417 20.32 9.18 -20.12
C MET A 417 19.13 9.28 -19.16
N ARG A 418 19.35 8.99 -17.87
CA ARG A 418 18.30 9.12 -16.86
C ARG A 418 17.81 10.56 -16.69
N ALA A 419 18.74 11.52 -16.59
CA ALA A 419 18.37 12.93 -16.49
C ALA A 419 17.52 13.37 -17.69
N MET A 420 17.83 12.85 -18.87
CA MET A 420 17.11 13.16 -20.10
C MET A 420 15.70 12.54 -20.15
N THR A 421 15.48 11.36 -19.55
CA THR A 421 14.12 10.76 -19.48
C THR A 421 13.12 11.55 -18.63
N HIS A 422 13.59 12.44 -17.76
CA HIS A 422 12.72 13.32 -16.97
C HIS A 422 12.29 14.59 -17.73
N ILE A 423 12.82 14.84 -18.92
CA ILE A 423 12.45 16.00 -19.74
C ILE A 423 11.14 15.69 -20.47
N PRO A 424 10.06 16.47 -20.26
CA PRO A 424 8.78 16.26 -20.95
C PRO A 424 8.98 16.39 -22.47
N ASN A 425 8.32 15.53 -23.25
CA ASN A 425 8.35 15.53 -24.72
C ASN A 425 9.73 15.27 -25.35
N PHE A 426 10.70 14.76 -24.58
CA PHE A 426 12.02 14.44 -25.09
C PHE A 426 11.97 13.21 -26.03
N LYS A 427 12.36 13.40 -27.29
CA LYS A 427 12.24 12.35 -28.32
C LYS A 427 13.38 11.34 -28.22
N LYS A 428 13.06 10.06 -28.47
CA LYS A 428 14.03 8.94 -28.56
C LYS A 428 15.22 9.27 -29.47
N SER A 429 14.95 9.91 -30.63
CA SER A 429 15.99 10.33 -31.58
C SER A 429 16.98 11.36 -31.03
N ALA A 430 16.52 12.31 -30.22
CA ALA A 430 17.38 13.30 -29.58
C ALA A 430 18.27 12.65 -28.51
N MET A 431 17.75 11.66 -27.78
CA MET A 431 18.54 10.94 -26.78
C MET A 431 19.64 10.11 -27.43
N THR A 432 19.30 9.41 -28.52
CA THR A 432 20.26 8.63 -29.30
C THR A 432 21.40 9.51 -29.82
N ALA A 433 21.10 10.72 -30.31
CA ALA A 433 22.11 11.66 -30.80
C ALA A 433 23.04 12.17 -29.68
N VAL A 434 22.48 12.61 -28.54
CA VAL A 434 23.26 13.09 -27.39
C VAL A 434 24.12 11.98 -26.79
N PHE A 435 23.58 10.76 -26.66
CA PHE A 435 24.34 9.61 -26.17
C PHE A 435 25.52 9.29 -27.10
N ALA A 436 25.28 9.26 -28.40
CA ALA A 436 26.32 8.97 -29.39
C ALA A 436 27.46 10.01 -29.33
N LEU A 437 27.11 11.30 -29.19
CA LEU A 437 28.08 12.38 -29.01
C LEU A 437 28.84 12.29 -27.67
N ALA A 438 28.14 11.98 -26.58
CA ALA A 438 28.73 11.82 -25.25
C ALA A 438 29.69 10.63 -25.21
N ASN A 439 29.31 9.48 -25.81
CA ASN A 439 30.16 8.29 -25.85
C ASN A 439 31.42 8.53 -26.71
N CYS A 440 31.29 9.15 -27.87
CA CYS A 440 32.44 9.53 -28.70
C CYS A 440 33.39 10.49 -27.96
N SER A 441 32.84 11.47 -27.23
CA SER A 441 33.61 12.46 -26.47
C SER A 441 34.34 11.84 -25.27
N LEU A 442 33.64 10.98 -24.50
CA LEU A 442 34.23 10.24 -23.39
C LEU A 442 35.31 9.28 -23.88
N HIS A 443 35.05 8.53 -24.95
CA HIS A 443 36.03 7.62 -25.54
C HIS A 443 37.30 8.37 -25.98
N TRP A 444 37.14 9.54 -26.63
CA TRP A 444 38.28 10.39 -27.00
C TRP A 444 39.03 10.92 -25.78
N ALA A 445 38.33 11.41 -24.76
CA ALA A 445 38.94 11.91 -23.52
C ALA A 445 39.75 10.81 -22.80
N PHE A 446 39.22 9.58 -22.72
CA PHE A 446 39.94 8.45 -22.15
C PHE A 446 41.15 8.01 -22.97
N ILE A 447 41.09 8.11 -24.31
CA ILE A 447 42.26 7.89 -25.16
C ILE A 447 43.36 8.93 -24.86
N GLN A 448 43.00 10.20 -24.69
CA GLN A 448 43.98 11.24 -24.35
C GLN A 448 44.54 11.05 -22.94
N LEU A 449 43.70 10.70 -21.96
CA LEU A 449 44.14 10.36 -20.60
C LEU A 449 45.12 9.18 -20.61
N GLY A 450 44.84 8.12 -21.40
CA GLY A 450 45.75 6.98 -21.58
C GLY A 450 47.05 7.32 -22.33
N ARG A 451 47.11 8.44 -23.06
CA ARG A 451 48.34 8.99 -23.65
C ARG A 451 49.12 9.83 -22.64
N LEU A 452 48.42 10.57 -21.77
CA LEU A 452 49.02 11.35 -20.67
C LEU A 452 49.62 10.43 -19.59
N LEU A 453 48.91 9.36 -19.20
CA LEU A 453 49.41 8.34 -18.27
C LEU A 453 50.63 7.57 -18.82
N ARG A 454 50.81 7.53 -20.15
CA ARG A 454 52.04 7.00 -20.77
C ARG A 454 53.25 7.92 -20.61
N LYS A 455 53.04 9.20 -20.33
CA LYS A 455 54.10 10.21 -20.19
C LYS A 455 54.49 10.51 -18.74
N GLY A 456 53.67 10.13 -17.75
CA GLY A 456 53.95 10.31 -16.32
C GLY A 456 53.94 8.98 -15.56
N GLY A 457 55.07 8.59 -14.98
CA GLY A 457 55.18 7.35 -14.19
C GLY A 457 54.23 7.32 -12.98
N TRP A 458 53.80 6.11 -12.60
CA TRP A 458 53.11 5.55 -11.40
C TRP A 458 52.41 6.47 -10.35
N PHE A 459 52.78 7.73 -10.18
CA PHE A 459 52.26 8.68 -9.18
C PHE A 459 50.84 9.22 -9.45
N CYS A 460 50.27 9.04 -10.65
CA CYS A 460 48.94 9.57 -10.97
C CYS A 460 47.77 8.62 -10.64
N VAL A 461 48.04 7.35 -10.31
CA VAL A 461 46.98 6.35 -10.04
C VAL A 461 46.18 6.66 -8.76
N PRO A 462 46.78 7.09 -7.63
CA PRO A 462 46.02 7.40 -6.42
C PRO A 462 45.16 8.67 -6.55
N VAL A 463 45.63 9.68 -7.31
CA VAL A 463 44.88 10.93 -7.55
C VAL A 463 43.66 10.66 -8.43
N VAL A 464 43.81 9.86 -9.47
CA VAL A 464 42.68 9.45 -10.34
C VAL A 464 41.68 8.57 -9.59
N LEU A 465 42.15 7.68 -8.70
CA LEU A 465 41.26 6.90 -7.83
C LEU A 465 40.51 7.80 -6.84
N ALA A 466 41.18 8.77 -6.22
CA ALA A 466 40.55 9.71 -5.28
C ALA A 466 39.53 10.63 -5.97
N GLU A 467 39.84 11.15 -7.16
CA GLU A 467 38.92 11.98 -7.94
C GLU A 467 37.77 11.18 -8.54
N SER A 468 38.01 9.96 -9.03
CA SER A 468 36.96 9.07 -9.53
C SER A 468 36.01 8.63 -8.40
N PHE A 469 36.54 8.43 -7.19
CA PHE A 469 35.74 8.14 -5.99
C PHE A 469 34.96 9.37 -5.51
N ALA A 470 35.55 10.56 -5.60
CA ALA A 470 34.87 11.82 -5.31
C ALA A 470 33.73 12.11 -6.29
N VAL A 471 33.91 11.82 -7.59
CA VAL A 471 32.85 11.94 -8.61
C VAL A 471 31.77 10.88 -8.40
N PHE A 472 32.13 9.64 -8.05
CA PHE A 472 31.17 8.59 -7.69
C PHE A 472 30.32 8.97 -6.47
N MET A 473 30.93 9.62 -5.47
CA MET A 473 30.22 10.15 -4.29
C MET A 473 29.39 11.40 -4.62
N PHE A 474 29.87 12.27 -5.51
CA PHE A 474 29.15 13.48 -5.95
C PHE A 474 27.85 13.14 -6.69
N PHE A 475 27.83 12.08 -7.49
CA PHE A 475 26.62 11.60 -8.16
C PHE A 475 25.70 10.76 -7.26
N GLN A 476 26.19 10.30 -6.10
CA GLN A 476 25.36 9.59 -5.11
C GLN A 476 24.44 10.52 -4.30
N ASP A 477 24.65 11.84 -4.32
CA ASP A 477 24.01 12.77 -3.38
C ASP A 477 23.47 14.05 -4.06
N SER A 478 22.79 13.92 -5.20
CA SER A 478 22.02 15.04 -5.81
C SER A 478 20.67 15.27 -5.12
N GLY A 479 20.65 15.12 -3.80
CA GLY A 479 19.47 15.26 -2.96
C GLY A 479 19.76 15.73 -1.54
N MET A 480 20.66 16.71 -1.32
CA MET A 480 20.62 17.62 -0.16
C MET A 480 21.69 18.74 -0.25
N LYS A 481 21.28 19.95 -0.63
CA LYS A 481 22.04 21.18 -0.35
C LYS A 481 22.03 21.39 1.16
N THR A 482 23.18 21.25 1.85
CA THR A 482 23.59 22.00 3.08
C THR A 482 24.73 21.32 3.89
N ARG A 483 25.15 20.09 3.61
CA ARG A 483 26.20 19.40 4.41
C ARG A 483 27.63 19.43 3.85
N THR A 484 27.82 19.84 2.60
CA THR A 484 29.13 19.88 1.93
C THR A 484 30.07 20.96 2.48
N ASP A 485 29.56 22.14 2.85
CA ASP A 485 30.42 23.26 3.28
C ASP A 485 31.04 23.04 4.67
N LYS A 486 30.34 22.33 5.57
CA LYS A 486 30.89 21.99 6.90
C LYS A 486 31.90 20.84 6.85
N PHE A 487 31.80 19.94 5.86
CA PHE A 487 32.75 18.83 5.70
C PHE A 487 34.00 19.25 4.93
N ALA A 488 33.86 20.07 3.87
CA ALA A 488 35.00 20.64 3.15
C ALA A 488 35.88 21.52 4.06
N LYS A 489 35.28 22.25 5.01
CA LYS A 489 36.00 23.03 6.02
C LYS A 489 36.75 22.11 7.01
N LYS A 490 36.17 20.98 7.38
CA LYS A 490 36.75 20.01 8.34
C LYS A 490 37.84 19.14 7.73
N VAL A 491 37.79 18.85 6.42
CA VAL A 491 38.84 18.11 5.69
C VAL A 491 40.07 18.98 5.46
N LYS A 492 39.89 20.30 5.27
CA LYS A 492 41.01 21.25 5.14
C LYS A 492 41.82 21.39 6.44
N ASP A 493 41.17 21.21 7.58
CA ASP A 493 41.82 21.21 8.90
C ASP A 493 42.53 19.87 9.23
N ILE A 494 42.23 18.78 8.50
CA ILE A 494 42.81 17.45 8.71
C ILE A 494 44.14 17.26 7.94
N THR A 495 44.43 18.11 6.95
CA THR A 495 45.64 18.02 6.12
C THR A 495 46.91 18.63 6.74
N THR A 496 46.86 19.12 7.99
CA THR A 496 48.03 19.66 8.69
C THR A 496 48.10 19.18 10.14
N LEU A 497 48.82 18.08 10.41
CA LEU A 497 49.79 17.90 11.52
C LEU A 497 50.14 16.40 11.75
N PRO A 498 51.34 16.10 12.30
CA PRO A 498 51.91 14.77 12.42
C PRO A 498 51.61 14.03 13.75
N SER A 499 51.75 12.70 13.70
CA SER A 499 52.12 11.74 14.77
C SER A 499 51.27 11.55 16.05
N LEU A 500 50.58 10.41 16.10
CA LEU A 500 50.66 9.31 17.10
C LEU A 500 50.44 9.48 18.62
N ASP A 501 50.12 10.65 19.19
CA ASP A 501 49.86 10.76 20.66
C ASP A 501 48.39 10.96 21.08
N LEU A 502 47.45 11.11 20.14
CA LEU A 502 46.03 11.37 20.48
C LEU A 502 45.20 10.11 20.81
N LEU A 503 45.76 8.91 20.63
CA LEU A 503 45.05 7.63 20.85
C LEU A 503 45.17 7.08 22.28
N ARG A 504 45.92 7.76 23.18
CA ARG A 504 46.07 7.33 24.58
C ARG A 504 45.20 8.09 25.60
N GLY A 505 44.56 9.19 25.21
CA GLY A 505 43.73 10.01 26.12
C GLY A 505 42.23 9.68 26.13
N ALA A 506 41.73 8.89 25.19
CA ALA A 506 40.28 8.67 25.02
C ALA A 506 39.71 7.46 25.77
N LEU A 507 40.50 6.81 26.64
CA LEU A 507 40.13 5.57 27.34
C LEU A 507 39.83 5.72 28.84
N SER A 508 39.65 6.93 29.39
CA SER A 508 39.58 7.10 30.86
C SER A 508 38.38 7.86 31.45
N SER A 509 37.28 8.13 30.74
CA SER A 509 36.15 8.82 31.40
C SER A 509 34.75 8.49 30.86
N VAL A 510 34.15 7.39 31.33
CA VAL A 510 32.68 7.33 31.55
C VAL A 510 32.41 6.46 32.78
N SER A 511 32.30 7.10 33.94
CA SER A 511 31.69 6.52 35.15
C SER A 511 30.50 7.37 35.58
N CYS A 512 29.29 6.86 35.38
CA CYS A 512 28.11 7.03 36.27
C CYS A 512 26.98 6.19 35.64
N GLY A 513 26.71 4.96 36.08
CA GLY A 513 25.76 4.71 37.18
C GLY A 513 24.33 4.77 36.62
N SER A 514 23.73 3.68 36.14
CA SER A 514 23.01 2.74 37.01
C SER A 514 22.76 1.41 36.29
N LYS A 515 23.20 0.31 36.90
CA LYS A 515 22.97 -1.07 36.48
C LYS A 515 21.59 -1.53 36.96
N LEU A 516 20.84 -2.24 36.12
CA LEU A 516 19.87 -3.24 36.57
C LEU A 516 20.16 -4.55 35.82
N TYR A 517 20.71 -5.54 36.54
CA TYR A 517 20.91 -6.90 36.05
C TYR A 517 19.70 -7.75 36.47
N ILE A 518 19.15 -8.53 35.54
CA ILE A 518 18.49 -9.80 35.86
C ILE A 518 19.07 -10.86 34.92
N PHE A 519 19.68 -11.88 35.50
CA PHE A 519 20.35 -13.00 34.82
C PHE A 519 19.32 -13.97 34.22
N GLY A 520 19.55 -14.38 32.95
CA GLY A 520 18.96 -15.59 32.35
C GLY A 520 18.30 -15.40 30.98
N GLY A 521 19.05 -15.57 29.88
CA GLY A 521 18.51 -15.75 28.52
C GLY A 521 18.90 -14.68 27.49
N ASN A 522 20.15 -14.72 27.01
CA ASN A 522 20.75 -13.72 26.10
C ASN A 522 20.16 -13.77 24.67
N LYS A 523 19.23 -12.84 24.35
CA LYS A 523 18.97 -12.30 22.99
C LYS A 523 18.04 -11.09 23.00
N VAL A 524 17.14 -10.98 23.98
CA VAL A 524 16.16 -9.88 24.08
C VAL A 524 16.80 -8.57 24.60
N SER A 525 17.82 -8.67 25.45
CA SER A 525 18.45 -7.49 26.09
C SER A 525 19.22 -6.58 25.13
N ALA A 526 19.82 -7.12 24.06
CA ALA A 526 20.60 -6.33 23.10
C ALA A 526 19.70 -5.45 22.20
N VAL A 527 18.58 -6.01 21.72
CA VAL A 527 17.62 -5.26 20.90
C VAL A 527 16.88 -4.22 21.74
N VAL A 528 16.53 -4.57 22.99
CA VAL A 528 15.93 -3.62 23.93
C VAL A 528 16.93 -2.52 24.29
N ALA A 529 18.22 -2.80 24.53
CA ALA A 529 19.19 -1.75 24.82
C ALA A 529 19.47 -0.79 23.64
N GLU A 530 19.46 -1.26 22.39
CA GLU A 530 19.57 -0.38 21.21
C GLU A 530 18.31 0.46 20.95
N CYS A 531 17.12 -0.11 21.17
CA CYS A 531 15.86 0.62 21.01
C CYS A 531 15.57 1.61 22.15
N PHE A 532 16.13 1.40 23.35
CA PHE A 532 15.92 2.24 24.54
C PHE A 532 17.13 3.10 24.94
N SER A 533 18.23 3.11 24.15
CA SER A 533 19.36 4.02 24.42
C SER A 533 18.89 5.49 24.35
N PRO A 534 19.57 6.43 25.05
CA PRO A 534 19.18 7.84 25.18
C PRO A 534 19.40 8.67 23.90
N GLN A 535 18.97 8.12 22.77
CA GLN A 535 18.87 8.72 21.46
C GLN A 535 17.39 8.84 21.02
N GLU A 536 16.46 9.04 21.96
CA GLU A 536 15.05 9.38 21.66
C GLU A 536 14.92 10.54 20.64
N GLY A 537 15.97 11.37 20.51
CA GLY A 537 16.02 12.44 19.52
C GLY A 537 16.74 12.14 18.20
N SER A 538 17.56 11.09 18.03
CA SER A 538 18.54 11.06 16.93
C SER A 538 17.94 10.71 15.55
N TRP A 539 17.16 9.63 15.43
CA TRP A 539 16.60 9.22 14.12
C TRP A 539 15.43 10.10 13.66
N MET A 540 14.60 10.55 14.60
CA MET A 540 13.50 11.49 14.33
C MET A 540 14.02 12.89 13.99
N SER A 541 15.07 13.40 14.67
CA SER A 541 15.70 14.70 14.31
C SER A 541 16.51 14.65 13.01
N MET A 542 17.02 13.48 12.63
CA MET A 542 17.68 13.26 11.34
C MET A 542 16.71 13.06 10.16
N GLY A 543 15.39 13.16 10.38
CA GLY A 543 14.37 13.06 9.33
C GLY A 543 14.16 11.64 8.77
N ARG A 544 14.71 10.59 9.41
CA ARG A 544 14.57 9.18 8.99
C ARG A 544 13.32 8.54 9.59
N LEU A 545 12.16 9.09 9.24
CA LEU A 545 10.87 8.75 9.86
C LEU A 545 10.41 7.31 9.57
N LEU A 546 10.61 6.82 8.35
CA LEU A 546 10.28 5.44 7.96
C LEU A 546 11.13 4.40 8.71
N THR A 547 12.43 4.66 8.84
CA THR A 547 13.34 3.81 9.61
C THR A 547 12.94 3.79 11.09
N SER A 548 12.62 4.95 11.66
CA SER A 548 12.16 5.08 13.04
C SER A 548 10.88 4.27 13.27
N ARG A 549 9.90 4.38 12.36
CA ARG A 549 8.66 3.59 12.41
C ARG A 549 8.94 2.08 12.38
N ARG A 550 9.83 1.63 11.49
CA ARG A 550 10.21 0.21 11.37
C ARG A 550 10.88 -0.32 12.65
N CYS A 551 11.83 0.44 13.21
CA CYS A 551 12.54 0.04 14.43
C CYS A 551 11.61 -0.06 15.65
N PHE A 552 10.75 0.94 15.88
CA PHE A 552 9.83 0.89 17.01
C PHE A 552 8.75 -0.20 16.86
N ALA A 553 8.28 -0.47 15.64
CA ALA A 553 7.34 -1.54 15.38
C ALA A 553 7.99 -2.93 15.59
N ALA A 554 9.22 -3.13 15.11
CA ALA A 554 9.98 -4.35 15.35
C ALA A 554 10.25 -4.57 16.85
N ALA A 555 10.57 -3.51 17.59
CA ALA A 555 10.77 -3.59 19.04
C ALA A 555 9.52 -4.05 19.79
N LEU A 556 8.32 -3.61 19.38
CA LEU A 556 7.06 -4.06 19.98
C LEU A 556 6.73 -5.53 19.67
N GLN A 557 7.09 -6.01 18.47
CA GLN A 557 6.87 -7.39 18.06
C GLN A 557 7.83 -8.37 18.73
N LEU A 558 9.05 -7.94 19.04
CA LEU A 558 10.06 -8.75 19.73
C LEU A 558 9.80 -8.91 21.24
N LEU A 559 8.83 -8.19 21.81
CA LEU A 559 8.44 -8.31 23.21
C LEU A 559 7.44 -9.49 23.38
N PRO A 560 7.84 -10.56 24.10
CA PRO A 560 6.96 -11.69 24.40
C PRO A 560 5.68 -11.21 25.12
N GLU A 561 4.52 -11.80 24.79
CA GLU A 561 3.24 -11.41 25.41
C GLU A 561 3.24 -11.56 26.94
N THR A 562 3.97 -12.56 27.44
CA THR A 562 4.18 -12.81 28.88
C THR A 562 4.96 -11.70 29.60
N CYS A 563 5.78 -10.93 28.88
CA CYS A 563 6.59 -9.84 29.43
C CYS A 563 5.92 -8.46 29.32
N ARG A 564 4.84 -8.31 28.52
CA ARG A 564 4.18 -7.02 28.27
C ARG A 564 3.59 -6.40 29.54
N GLY A 565 3.16 -7.21 30.51
CA GLY A 565 2.69 -6.73 31.82
C GLY A 565 3.80 -6.08 32.65
N HIS A 566 4.95 -6.76 32.79
CA HIS A 566 6.11 -6.25 33.55
C HIS A 566 6.83 -5.09 32.84
N MET A 567 6.74 -4.99 31.51
CA MET A 567 7.37 -3.95 30.69
C MET A 567 6.37 -2.91 30.15
N ALA A 568 5.19 -2.78 30.77
CA ALA A 568 4.10 -1.94 30.26
C ALA A 568 4.53 -0.49 29.96
N ARG A 569 5.32 0.14 30.83
CA ARG A 569 5.88 1.50 30.61
C ARG A 569 6.76 1.60 29.36
N HIS A 570 7.51 0.55 29.04
CA HIS A 570 8.39 0.48 27.88
C HIS A 570 7.56 0.30 26.59
N CYS A 571 6.55 -0.57 26.61
CA CYS A 571 5.60 -0.73 25.50
C CYS A 571 4.84 0.58 25.21
N MET A 572 4.41 1.29 26.26
CA MET A 572 3.77 2.60 26.13
C MET A 572 4.71 3.61 25.46
N SER A 573 5.98 3.70 25.87
CA SER A 573 6.96 4.60 25.25
C SER A 573 7.16 4.29 23.75
N LEU A 574 7.23 3.01 23.38
CA LEU A 574 7.30 2.59 21.96
C LEU A 574 6.05 3.00 21.17
N HIS A 575 4.86 2.80 21.73
CA HIS A 575 3.61 3.22 21.10
C HIS A 575 3.51 4.74 20.96
N LEU A 576 3.97 5.50 21.95
CA LEU A 576 4.07 6.95 21.88
C LEU A 576 5.00 7.38 20.74
N ASN A 577 6.20 6.81 20.64
CA ASN A 577 7.17 7.13 19.60
C ASN A 577 6.69 6.73 18.20
N LEU A 578 5.99 5.59 18.07
CA LEU A 578 5.30 5.22 16.83
C LEU A 578 4.21 6.21 16.44
N ALA A 579 3.37 6.64 17.38
CA ALA A 579 2.35 7.63 17.11
C ALA A 579 2.97 8.94 16.61
N GLN A 580 4.10 9.38 17.18
CA GLN A 580 4.83 10.56 16.70
C GLN A 580 5.37 10.38 15.27
N ALA A 581 6.00 9.24 14.99
CA ALA A 581 6.56 8.96 13.67
C ALA A 581 5.46 8.88 12.60
N CYS A 582 4.35 8.20 12.91
CA CYS A 582 3.19 8.11 12.02
C CYS A 582 2.54 9.49 11.79
N LEU A 583 2.45 10.34 12.82
CA LEU A 583 1.90 11.68 12.68
C LEU A 583 2.74 12.54 11.72
N GLN A 584 4.07 12.48 11.84
CA GLN A 584 4.99 13.18 10.93
C GLN A 584 4.98 12.60 9.50
N LEU A 585 4.66 11.31 9.36
CA LEU A 585 4.46 10.64 8.06
C LEU A 585 3.07 10.85 7.45
N LYS A 586 2.18 11.63 8.10
CA LYS A 586 0.77 11.80 7.71
C LYS A 586 -0.05 10.50 7.66
N ALA A 587 0.40 9.47 8.37
CA ALA A 587 -0.35 8.21 8.56
C ALA A 587 -1.31 8.37 9.74
N HIS A 588 -2.40 9.10 9.53
CA HIS A 588 -3.29 9.55 10.60
C HIS A 588 -4.01 8.39 11.31
N GLU A 589 -4.47 7.36 10.58
CA GLU A 589 -5.13 6.20 11.18
C GLU A 589 -4.19 5.36 12.06
N ALA A 590 -2.97 5.10 11.59
CA ALA A 590 -1.94 4.42 12.37
C ALA A 590 -1.55 5.21 13.63
N THR A 591 -1.58 6.55 13.55
CA THR A 591 -1.35 7.42 14.71
C THR A 591 -2.44 7.22 15.76
N VAL A 592 -3.72 7.21 15.34
CA VAL A 592 -4.86 6.95 16.24
C VAL A 592 -4.75 5.58 16.89
N HIS A 593 -4.38 4.55 16.12
CA HIS A 593 -4.20 3.20 16.62
C HIS A 593 -3.13 3.14 17.73
N HIS A 594 -1.92 3.63 17.46
CA HIS A 594 -0.81 3.55 18.43
C HIS A 594 -1.02 4.45 19.65
N ALA A 595 -1.59 5.65 19.48
CA ALA A 595 -1.95 6.51 20.60
C ALA A 595 -3.02 5.85 21.50
N THR A 596 -4.01 5.17 20.91
CA THR A 596 -5.01 4.42 21.68
C THR A 596 -4.40 3.24 22.45
N ARG A 597 -3.40 2.56 21.87
CA ARG A 597 -2.65 1.49 22.57
C ARG A 597 -1.84 2.04 23.73
N ALA A 598 -1.24 3.23 23.60
CA ALA A 598 -0.57 3.90 24.71
C ALA A 598 -1.56 4.25 25.85
N LEU A 599 -2.75 4.74 25.51
CA LEU A 599 -3.81 5.09 26.48
C LEU A 599 -4.40 3.87 27.21
N LYS A 600 -4.32 2.67 26.64
CA LYS A 600 -4.69 1.44 27.37
C LYS A 600 -3.74 1.13 28.53
N VAL A 601 -2.50 1.59 28.45
CA VAL A 601 -1.49 1.40 29.50
C VAL A 601 -1.53 2.53 30.52
N ASP A 602 -1.65 3.77 30.04
CA ASP A 602 -1.74 4.98 30.86
C ASP A 602 -2.89 5.84 30.37
N GLN A 603 -4.02 5.77 31.09
CA GLN A 603 -5.25 6.46 30.73
C GLN A 603 -5.15 7.99 30.92
N GLU A 604 -4.09 8.48 31.55
CA GLU A 604 -3.84 9.91 31.80
C GLU A 604 -2.63 10.43 31.03
N ASN A 605 -2.29 9.81 29.89
CA ASN A 605 -1.15 10.24 29.09
C ASN A 605 -1.48 11.42 28.15
N ALA A 606 -1.07 12.64 28.52
CA ALA A 606 -1.32 13.85 27.73
C ALA A 606 -0.76 13.79 26.29
N LYS A 607 0.44 13.21 26.09
CA LYS A 607 1.06 13.09 24.76
C LYS A 607 0.28 12.19 23.83
N ALA A 608 -0.30 11.09 24.35
CA ALA A 608 -1.13 10.19 23.57
C ALA A 608 -2.43 10.87 23.13
N PHE A 609 -3.12 11.55 24.05
CA PHE A 609 -4.32 12.33 23.73
C PHE A 609 -4.03 13.42 22.69
N PHE A 610 -2.96 14.19 22.88
CA PHE A 610 -2.60 15.25 21.94
C PHE A 610 -2.33 14.72 20.53
N ARG A 611 -1.51 13.66 20.39
CA ARG A 611 -1.20 13.05 19.08
C ARG A 611 -2.43 12.43 18.42
N ARG A 612 -3.31 11.81 19.20
CA ARG A 612 -4.57 11.24 18.70
C ARG A 612 -5.53 12.34 18.22
N GLY A 613 -5.66 13.42 18.98
CA GLY A 613 -6.48 14.57 18.62
C GLY A 613 -6.04 15.23 17.32
N LEU A 614 -4.74 15.47 17.14
CA LEU A 614 -4.19 16.01 15.88
C LEU A 614 -4.45 15.09 14.67
N ALA A 615 -4.35 13.76 14.87
CA ALA A 615 -4.63 12.81 13.81
C ALA A 615 -6.14 12.73 13.47
N GLN A 616 -7.01 12.86 14.46
CA GLN A 616 -8.46 12.89 14.26
C GLN A 616 -8.93 14.18 13.57
N GLU A 617 -8.31 15.33 13.89
CA GLU A 617 -8.54 16.61 13.19
C GLU A 617 -8.23 16.45 11.69
N ALA A 618 -7.08 15.87 11.36
CA ALA A 618 -6.68 15.61 9.97
C ALA A 618 -7.58 14.60 9.24
N LEU A 619 -8.30 13.74 9.97
CA LEU A 619 -9.29 12.80 9.43
C LEU A 619 -10.71 13.39 9.33
N GLY A 620 -10.88 14.69 9.64
CA GLY A 620 -12.19 15.34 9.62
C GLY A 620 -13.11 14.99 10.80
N LYS A 621 -12.59 14.33 11.85
CA LYS A 621 -13.35 13.92 13.05
C LYS A 621 -13.27 15.01 14.13
N THR A 622 -13.82 16.19 13.84
CA THR A 622 -13.65 17.42 14.65
C THR A 622 -14.08 17.25 16.11
N GLN A 623 -15.22 16.59 16.37
CA GLN A 623 -15.69 16.38 17.76
C GLN A 623 -14.78 15.46 18.57
N ALA A 624 -14.33 14.36 17.97
CA ALA A 624 -13.42 13.43 18.63
C ALA A 624 -12.08 14.11 18.95
N ALA A 625 -11.57 14.89 18.00
CA ALA A 625 -10.34 15.66 18.16
C ALA A 625 -10.45 16.69 19.30
N ALA A 626 -11.57 17.40 19.42
CA ALA A 626 -11.80 18.36 20.50
C ALA A 626 -11.79 17.67 21.88
N ASN A 627 -12.44 16.51 22.00
CA ASN A 627 -12.50 15.75 23.25
C ASN A 627 -11.10 15.29 23.69
N ASP A 628 -10.29 14.77 22.75
CA ASP A 628 -8.93 14.33 23.02
C ASP A 628 -8.03 15.51 23.41
N LEU A 629 -8.12 16.64 22.69
CA LEU A 629 -7.35 17.85 23.01
C LEU A 629 -7.78 18.48 24.35
N GLN A 630 -9.07 18.45 24.68
CA GLN A 630 -9.57 18.89 25.98
C GLN A 630 -8.98 18.05 27.12
N ARG A 631 -8.95 16.72 26.94
CA ARG A 631 -8.37 15.81 27.93
C ARG A 631 -6.87 16.07 28.11
N ALA A 632 -6.13 16.27 27.00
CA ALA A 632 -4.72 16.63 27.05
C ALA A 632 -4.48 17.98 27.78
N ALA A 633 -5.32 19.00 27.52
CA ALA A 633 -5.21 20.31 28.16
C ALA A 633 -5.48 20.27 29.67
N ARG A 634 -6.37 19.38 30.13
CA ARG A 634 -6.64 19.17 31.56
C ARG A 634 -5.46 18.50 32.27
N ILE A 635 -4.77 17.58 31.61
CA ILE A 635 -3.64 16.85 32.19
C ILE A 635 -2.38 17.74 32.21
N GLU A 636 -2.10 18.46 31.11
CA GLU A 636 -0.95 19.38 31.01
C GLU A 636 -1.41 20.85 30.79
N PRO A 637 -1.96 21.53 31.81
CA PRO A 637 -2.53 22.87 31.67
C PRO A 637 -1.50 23.96 31.34
N ARG A 638 -0.21 23.69 31.56
CA ARG A 638 0.90 24.61 31.25
C ARG A 638 1.37 24.52 29.79
N ASN A 639 0.90 23.53 29.03
CA ASN A 639 1.34 23.31 27.65
C ASN A 639 0.60 24.25 26.68
N VAL A 640 1.30 25.27 26.18
CA VAL A 640 0.73 26.33 25.33
C VAL A 640 0.20 25.76 24.01
N ASP A 641 0.90 24.79 23.42
CA ASP A 641 0.53 24.21 22.12
C ASP A 641 -0.78 23.44 22.20
N VAL A 642 -0.96 22.64 23.26
CA VAL A 642 -2.18 21.87 23.52
C VAL A 642 -3.37 22.80 23.71
N ARG A 643 -3.20 23.85 24.54
CA ARG A 643 -4.27 24.82 24.81
C ARG A 643 -4.66 25.60 23.56
N LYS A 644 -3.68 26.10 22.81
CA LYS A 644 -3.94 26.85 21.57
C LYS A 644 -4.75 26.00 20.58
N LYS A 645 -4.35 24.73 20.40
CA LYS A 645 -5.06 23.82 19.49
C LYS A 645 -6.47 23.48 19.97
N TYR A 646 -6.67 23.32 21.28
CA TYR A 646 -8.02 23.11 21.83
C TYR A 646 -8.94 24.32 21.59
N GLU A 647 -8.47 25.55 21.85
CA GLU A 647 -9.28 26.75 21.64
C GLU A 647 -9.63 26.99 20.16
N GLU A 648 -8.69 26.72 19.24
CA GLU A 648 -8.95 26.76 17.80
C GLU A 648 -10.09 25.81 17.40
N LEU A 649 -10.04 24.57 17.88
CA LEU A 649 -11.06 23.57 17.55
C LEU A 649 -12.41 23.86 18.22
N LYS A 650 -12.39 24.36 19.46
CA LYS A 650 -13.58 24.75 20.21
C LYS A 650 -14.33 25.86 19.48
N LYS A 651 -13.62 26.88 19.01
CA LYS A 651 -14.23 27.96 18.21
C LYS A 651 -14.83 27.40 16.91
N ALA A 652 -14.11 26.52 16.21
CA ALA A 652 -14.62 25.90 14.99
C ALA A 652 -15.90 25.07 15.22
N LEU A 653 -16.01 24.37 16.35
CA LEU A 653 -17.23 23.65 16.74
C LEU A 653 -18.39 24.62 17.00
N GLN A 654 -18.13 25.69 17.75
CA GLN A 654 -19.15 26.69 18.06
C GLN A 654 -19.64 27.44 16.80
N ASP A 655 -18.73 27.73 15.86
CA ASP A 655 -19.07 28.31 14.57
C ASP A 655 -19.86 27.35 13.65
N MET A 656 -19.78 26.03 13.88
CA MET A 656 -20.61 25.03 13.19
C MET A 656 -21.99 24.90 13.84
N GLU A 657 -22.06 24.88 15.16
CA GLU A 657 -23.33 24.88 15.91
C GLU A 657 -24.17 26.12 15.58
N ASN A 658 -23.55 27.31 15.63
CA ASN A 658 -24.25 28.56 15.29
C ASN A 658 -24.80 28.56 13.86
N ARG A 659 -24.08 27.95 12.90
CA ARG A 659 -24.54 27.85 11.51
C ARG A 659 -25.71 26.89 11.35
N GLN A 660 -25.73 25.79 12.11
CA GLN A 660 -26.88 24.90 12.16
C GLN A 660 -28.09 25.58 12.78
N ASP A 661 -27.89 26.34 13.86
CA ASP A 661 -28.98 27.08 14.51
C ASP A 661 -29.55 28.20 13.61
N GLU A 662 -28.73 28.82 12.76
CA GLU A 662 -29.18 29.80 11.75
C GLU A 662 -29.99 29.16 10.60
N GLU A 663 -29.64 27.94 10.17
CA GLU A 663 -30.39 27.20 9.14
C GLU A 663 -31.69 26.56 9.68
N GLU A 664 -31.77 26.25 10.99
CA GLU A 664 -32.91 25.59 11.63
C GLU A 664 -33.87 26.54 12.40
N GLY A 665 -33.69 27.86 12.30
CA GLY A 665 -34.51 28.85 13.02
C GLY A 665 -36.03 28.81 12.71
N PRO A 666 -36.86 29.43 13.57
CA PRO A 666 -38.32 29.41 13.43
C PRO A 666 -38.78 30.05 12.12
N VAL A 667 -39.73 29.39 11.45
CA VAL A 667 -40.21 29.81 10.13
C VAL A 667 -41.36 30.79 10.31
N ASN A 668 -41.34 31.90 9.56
CA ASN A 668 -42.46 32.82 9.55
C ASN A 668 -43.57 32.28 8.64
N HIS A 669 -44.55 31.61 9.22
CA HIS A 669 -45.67 31.00 8.51
C HIS A 669 -46.67 32.04 7.98
N ASP A 670 -47.07 31.90 6.71
CA ASP A 670 -48.22 32.63 6.15
C ASP A 670 -49.53 31.91 6.51
N LEU A 671 -50.11 32.26 7.66
CA LEU A 671 -51.31 31.61 8.21
C LEU A 671 -52.56 31.68 7.30
N GLY A 672 -52.55 32.53 6.27
CA GLY A 672 -53.65 32.67 5.32
C GLY A 672 -53.73 31.56 4.28
N SER A 673 -52.60 30.91 3.96
CA SER A 673 -52.49 29.89 2.91
C SER A 673 -52.46 28.46 3.44
N LEU A 674 -52.38 28.28 4.75
CA LEU A 674 -52.22 26.99 5.40
C LEU A 674 -53.55 26.28 5.73
N PRO A 675 -53.59 24.93 5.72
CA PRO A 675 -54.78 24.17 6.04
C PRO A 675 -55.28 24.42 7.47
N ARG A 676 -56.60 24.38 7.66
CA ARG A 676 -57.24 24.51 8.98
C ARG A 676 -57.95 23.24 9.37
N ALA A 677 -57.83 22.89 10.65
CA ALA A 677 -58.56 21.80 11.28
C ALA A 677 -59.27 22.33 12.53
N TRP A 678 -60.35 21.69 12.94
CA TRP A 678 -61.13 22.12 14.10
C TRP A 678 -61.61 20.93 14.92
N LEU A 679 -61.72 21.16 16.23
CA LEU A 679 -62.23 20.23 17.22
C LEU A 679 -63.34 20.92 18.01
N GLU A 680 -64.50 20.29 18.11
CA GLU A 680 -65.58 20.71 18.98
C GLU A 680 -65.50 19.94 20.30
N VAL A 681 -65.20 20.65 21.38
CA VAL A 681 -64.97 20.06 22.71
C VAL A 681 -66.14 20.35 23.63
N ALA A 682 -66.74 19.30 24.19
CA ALA A 682 -67.78 19.38 25.20
C ALA A 682 -67.17 19.06 26.59
N ILE A 683 -67.36 19.96 27.56
CA ILE A 683 -66.88 19.81 28.94
C ILE A 683 -68.07 19.41 29.80
N GLY A 684 -68.05 18.20 30.37
CA GLY A 684 -69.07 17.75 31.34
C GLY A 684 -70.50 17.73 30.80
N GLY A 685 -70.67 17.51 29.49
CA GLY A 685 -71.98 17.54 28.81
C GLY A 685 -72.50 18.94 28.45
N SER A 686 -71.71 19.99 28.67
CA SER A 686 -72.02 21.34 28.19
C SER A 686 -72.06 21.39 26.65
N PRO A 687 -72.74 22.38 26.06
CA PRO A 687 -72.72 22.58 24.61
C PRO A 687 -71.29 22.64 24.08
N PRO A 688 -70.96 21.92 22.99
CA PRO A 688 -69.61 21.88 22.48
C PRO A 688 -69.14 23.26 21.99
N GLN A 689 -67.91 23.62 22.35
CA GLN A 689 -67.23 24.83 21.89
C GLN A 689 -66.13 24.47 20.91
N ARG A 690 -65.81 25.36 19.96
CA ARG A 690 -64.92 25.05 18.84
C ARG A 690 -63.51 25.61 19.04
N LEU A 691 -62.51 24.73 18.93
CA LEU A 691 -61.10 25.06 18.76
C LEU A 691 -60.73 24.91 17.29
N VAL A 692 -60.17 25.97 16.69
CA VAL A 692 -59.70 25.97 15.30
C VAL A 692 -58.19 26.12 15.30
N PHE A 693 -57.52 25.26 14.54
CA PHE A 693 -56.07 25.21 14.38
C PHE A 693 -55.68 25.52 12.94
N VAL A 694 -54.58 26.25 12.75
CA VAL A 694 -53.84 26.32 11.50
C VAL A 694 -52.70 25.30 11.57
N LEU A 695 -52.52 24.50 10.51
CA LEU A 695 -51.53 23.43 10.45
C LEU A 695 -50.34 23.86 9.58
N TYR A 696 -49.12 23.68 10.08
CA TYR A 696 -47.86 24.06 9.43
C TYR A 696 -47.44 23.05 8.35
N ALA A 697 -48.28 22.89 7.32
CA ALA A 697 -48.04 21.96 6.22
C ALA A 697 -46.84 22.35 5.33
N ASP A 698 -46.35 23.58 5.44
CA ASP A 698 -45.16 24.11 4.78
C ASP A 698 -43.83 23.67 5.44
N THR A 699 -43.82 23.42 6.74
CA THR A 699 -42.63 22.92 7.45
C THR A 699 -42.69 21.44 7.78
N VAL A 700 -43.87 20.94 8.15
CA VAL A 700 -44.09 19.55 8.60
C VAL A 700 -45.33 18.92 7.92
N PRO A 701 -45.28 18.73 6.58
CA PRO A 701 -46.43 18.28 5.79
C PRO A 701 -47.00 16.92 6.23
N LYS A 702 -46.16 15.93 6.57
CA LYS A 702 -46.64 14.59 6.98
C LYS A 702 -47.34 14.62 8.33
N THR A 703 -46.83 15.45 9.24
CA THR A 703 -47.38 15.62 10.59
C THR A 703 -48.71 16.37 10.53
N ALA A 704 -48.76 17.47 9.76
CA ALA A 704 -49.98 18.22 9.49
C ALA A 704 -51.05 17.34 8.81
N GLU A 705 -50.67 16.57 7.79
CA GLU A 705 -51.59 15.69 7.07
C GLU A 705 -52.10 14.53 7.95
N ASN A 706 -51.26 13.97 8.82
CA ASN A 706 -51.69 12.97 9.80
C ASN A 706 -52.81 13.51 10.70
N PHE A 707 -52.62 14.70 11.28
CA PHE A 707 -53.63 15.31 12.13
C PHE A 707 -54.91 15.66 11.35
N ARG A 708 -54.78 16.23 10.14
CA ARG A 708 -55.92 16.57 9.29
C ARG A 708 -56.79 15.35 8.98
N ARG A 709 -56.18 14.24 8.56
CA ARG A 709 -56.91 12.99 8.25
C ARG A 709 -57.59 12.38 9.47
N LEU A 710 -56.98 12.48 10.65
CA LEU A 710 -57.58 12.04 11.91
C LEU A 710 -58.73 12.96 12.37
N CYS A 711 -58.74 14.23 11.96
CA CYS A 711 -59.88 15.12 12.17
C CYS A 711 -61.03 14.85 11.19
N THR A 712 -60.75 14.50 9.93
CA THR A 712 -61.81 14.25 8.92
C THR A 712 -62.35 12.82 8.93
N GLY A 713 -61.57 11.86 9.44
CA GLY A 713 -61.91 10.44 9.39
C GLY A 713 -61.89 9.85 7.98
N GLU A 714 -61.22 10.51 7.01
CA GLU A 714 -61.22 10.10 5.60
C GLU A 714 -60.32 8.89 5.31
N HIS A 715 -59.41 8.55 6.23
CA HIS A 715 -58.46 7.46 6.02
C HIS A 715 -59.20 6.11 5.99
N PRO A 716 -59.03 5.30 4.94
CA PRO A 716 -59.72 4.02 4.82
C PRO A 716 -59.19 2.99 5.83
N GLY A 717 -60.09 2.17 6.37
CA GLY A 717 -59.75 1.07 7.26
C GLY A 717 -59.85 1.42 8.76
N THR A 718 -59.31 0.54 9.58
CA THR A 718 -59.30 0.65 11.04
C THR A 718 -57.90 0.40 11.57
N THR A 719 -57.59 0.86 12.79
CA THR A 719 -56.34 0.52 13.48
C THR A 719 -56.20 -0.98 13.69
N ALA A 720 -55.01 -1.41 14.13
CA ALA A 720 -54.77 -2.80 14.51
C ALA A 720 -55.77 -3.36 15.54
N ARG A 721 -56.45 -2.48 16.31
CA ARG A 721 -57.48 -2.83 17.31
C ARG A 721 -58.92 -2.62 16.83
N GLY A 722 -59.13 -2.34 15.53
CA GLY A 722 -60.46 -2.24 14.93
C GLY A 722 -61.18 -0.91 15.17
N LYS A 723 -60.47 0.15 15.58
CA LYS A 723 -61.04 1.50 15.74
C LYS A 723 -60.89 2.32 14.46
N PRO A 724 -61.85 3.18 14.10
CA PRO A 724 -61.68 4.08 12.95
C PRO A 724 -60.59 5.12 13.23
N PHE A 725 -59.88 5.56 12.19
CA PHE A 725 -58.89 6.63 12.25
C PHE A 725 -59.55 8.00 12.37
N HIS A 726 -60.16 8.30 13.53
CA HIS A 726 -60.97 9.49 13.72
C HIS A 726 -60.96 9.97 15.18
N TYR A 727 -60.78 11.27 15.41
CA TYR A 727 -60.79 11.85 16.76
C TYR A 727 -62.19 12.01 17.37
N LYS A 728 -63.25 11.98 16.57
CA LYS A 728 -64.62 12.13 17.05
C LYS A 728 -64.96 11.08 18.13
N GLY A 729 -65.37 11.56 19.29
CA GLY A 729 -65.69 10.75 20.47
C GLY A 729 -64.49 10.39 21.35
N SER A 730 -63.27 10.84 21.02
CA SER A 730 -62.09 10.66 21.88
C SER A 730 -62.03 11.71 23.00
N LEU A 731 -61.25 11.40 24.06
CA LEU A 731 -61.11 12.25 25.25
C LEU A 731 -59.80 13.03 25.23
N LEU A 732 -59.85 14.24 25.79
CA LEU A 732 -58.68 14.95 26.29
C LEU A 732 -58.31 14.34 27.65
N HIS A 733 -57.49 13.30 27.63
CA HIS A 733 -57.29 12.37 28.74
C HIS A 733 -56.24 12.82 29.75
N ARG A 734 -55.42 13.83 29.43
CA ARG A 734 -54.37 14.34 30.33
C ARG A 734 -54.26 15.85 30.21
N MET A 735 -54.17 16.54 31.33
CA MET A 735 -54.07 17.99 31.41
C MET A 735 -53.16 18.39 32.57
N ILE A 736 -52.18 19.24 32.29
CA ILE A 736 -51.25 19.80 33.27
C ILE A 736 -51.38 21.33 33.20
N PRO A 737 -52.02 21.97 34.19
CA PRO A 737 -52.17 23.42 34.24
C PRO A 737 -50.84 24.14 34.10
N GLY A 738 -50.80 25.24 33.34
CA GLY A 738 -49.59 25.99 33.03
C GLY A 738 -48.64 25.33 32.04
N LEU A 739 -48.94 24.10 31.56
CA LEU A 739 -48.10 23.39 30.59
C LEU A 739 -48.88 23.03 29.32
N MET A 740 -49.84 22.10 29.39
CA MET A 740 -50.52 21.59 28.20
C MET A 740 -51.80 20.79 28.52
N ILE A 741 -52.63 20.60 27.49
CA ILE A 741 -53.70 19.60 27.45
C ILE A 741 -53.47 18.61 26.30
N GLN A 742 -53.59 17.33 26.58
CA GLN A 742 -53.26 16.22 25.68
C GLN A 742 -54.50 15.39 25.33
N GLY A 743 -54.60 15.03 24.05
CA GLY A 743 -55.66 14.22 23.47
C GLY A 743 -55.13 13.29 22.37
N GLY A 744 -56.05 12.74 21.58
CA GLY A 744 -55.72 11.95 20.38
C GLY A 744 -55.55 10.44 20.59
N ASP A 745 -55.72 9.94 21.82
CA ASP A 745 -55.83 8.51 22.09
C ASP A 745 -57.29 8.06 21.92
N PHE A 746 -57.65 7.74 20.69
CA PHE A 746 -58.99 7.25 20.33
C PHE A 746 -59.16 5.73 20.56
N GLU A 747 -58.11 5.03 21.02
CA GLU A 747 -58.15 3.58 21.28
C GLU A 747 -58.42 3.27 22.75
N ASN A 748 -57.58 3.80 23.65
CA ASN A 748 -57.61 3.48 25.08
C ASN A 748 -58.03 4.68 25.95
N ALA A 749 -58.07 5.89 25.38
CA ALA A 749 -58.43 7.14 26.05
C ALA A 749 -57.63 7.41 27.35
N ASN A 750 -56.38 6.97 27.41
CA ASN A 750 -55.50 7.15 28.58
C ASN A 750 -54.03 7.49 28.21
N GLY A 751 -53.74 7.67 26.93
CA GLY A 751 -52.43 8.06 26.40
C GLY A 751 -51.55 6.89 25.95
N THR A 752 -51.96 5.64 26.20
CA THR A 752 -51.20 4.44 25.82
C THR A 752 -51.52 3.91 24.42
N GLY A 753 -52.65 4.35 23.86
CA GLY A 753 -53.11 3.98 22.52
C GLY A 753 -52.81 5.04 21.47
N GLY A 754 -53.45 4.86 20.31
CA GLY A 754 -53.37 5.79 19.20
C GLY A 754 -52.38 5.33 18.13
N GLU A 755 -52.79 5.48 16.88
CA GLU A 755 -52.05 5.04 15.69
C GLU A 755 -52.09 6.14 14.63
N SER A 756 -50.98 6.36 13.93
CA SER A 756 -50.93 7.34 12.84
C SER A 756 -51.58 6.78 11.58
N VAL A 757 -51.98 7.66 10.66
CA VAL A 757 -52.55 7.24 9.36
C VAL A 757 -51.53 6.59 8.44
N TRP A 758 -50.23 6.71 8.73
CA TRP A 758 -49.15 6.15 7.90
C TRP A 758 -48.81 4.71 8.30
N SER A 759 -48.66 4.50 9.60
CA SER A 759 -48.37 3.21 10.24
C SER A 759 -48.56 3.36 11.76
N ARG A 760 -48.14 2.37 12.56
CA ARG A 760 -48.25 2.45 14.03
C ARG A 760 -47.62 3.72 14.62
N ARG A 761 -46.41 4.07 14.17
CA ARG A 761 -45.66 5.27 14.58
C ARG A 761 -44.90 5.87 13.38
N PHE A 762 -44.57 7.16 13.40
CA PHE A 762 -43.75 7.80 12.36
C PHE A 762 -42.62 8.69 12.93
N PRO A 763 -41.52 8.91 12.16
CA PRO A 763 -40.38 9.72 12.59
C PRO A 763 -40.70 11.19 12.87
N ASP A 764 -39.83 11.87 13.62
CA ASP A 764 -39.91 13.33 13.82
C ASP A 764 -39.56 14.05 12.51
N GLU A 765 -40.49 14.85 11.99
CA GLU A 765 -40.35 15.48 10.66
C GLU A 765 -39.44 16.73 10.67
N GLY A 766 -39.34 17.40 11.81
CA GLY A 766 -38.46 18.55 12.03
C GLY A 766 -38.76 19.27 13.34
N PHE A 767 -37.82 20.11 13.79
CA PHE A 767 -37.94 20.90 15.03
C PHE A 767 -37.71 22.40 14.78
N ARG A 768 -38.10 22.89 13.59
CA ARG A 768 -37.95 24.29 13.20
C ARG A 768 -38.71 25.22 14.15
N ASP A 769 -39.93 24.83 14.49
CA ASP A 769 -40.77 25.53 15.43
C ASP A 769 -40.64 24.94 16.84
N GLN A 770 -40.55 25.81 17.83
CA GLN A 770 -40.35 25.47 19.22
C GLN A 770 -41.61 25.79 20.04
N VAL A 771 -41.83 25.05 21.14
CA VAL A 771 -42.92 25.28 22.10
C VAL A 771 -42.65 26.57 22.89
N SER A 772 -42.81 27.72 22.24
CA SER A 772 -42.35 29.03 22.71
C SER A 772 -43.48 29.85 23.34
N ARG A 773 -44.74 29.55 23.02
CA ARG A 773 -45.91 30.32 23.47
C ARG A 773 -47.14 29.44 23.70
N ARG A 774 -48.19 30.05 24.25
CA ARG A 774 -49.54 29.46 24.40
C ARG A 774 -50.15 29.17 23.03
N GLY A 775 -50.91 28.08 22.94
CA GLY A 775 -51.73 27.74 21.78
C GLY A 775 -50.97 27.00 20.67
N LEU A 776 -49.77 26.46 20.91
CA LEU A 776 -49.06 25.66 19.91
C LEU A 776 -49.52 24.21 19.96
N LEU A 777 -49.75 23.62 18.79
CA LEU A 777 -50.18 22.25 18.59
C LEU A 777 -48.97 21.36 18.30
N CYS A 778 -48.78 20.34 19.14
CA CYS A 778 -47.55 19.55 19.18
C CYS A 778 -47.83 18.04 19.22
N MET A 779 -46.96 17.23 18.62
CA MET A 779 -47.07 15.77 18.68
C MET A 779 -46.64 15.22 20.04
N ALA A 780 -47.48 14.38 20.65
CA ALA A 780 -47.07 13.59 21.81
C ALA A 780 -46.37 12.30 21.33
N ASN A 781 -45.27 11.95 21.99
CA ASN A 781 -44.44 10.79 21.66
C ASN A 781 -43.91 10.10 22.93
N ASP A 782 -43.42 8.87 22.75
CA ASP A 782 -42.80 8.03 23.80
C ASP A 782 -41.26 8.00 23.65
N GLY A 783 -40.68 9.09 23.12
CA GLY A 783 -39.28 9.20 22.73
C GLY A 783 -39.08 9.49 21.25
N PRO A 784 -37.81 9.66 20.81
CA PRO A 784 -37.50 10.07 19.44
C PRO A 784 -38.13 9.14 18.39
N ASN A 785 -38.73 9.72 17.35
CA ASN A 785 -39.34 9.03 16.21
C ASN A 785 -40.52 8.10 16.55
N THR A 786 -41.33 8.45 17.55
CA THR A 786 -42.49 7.65 17.98
C THR A 786 -43.82 8.41 17.90
N ASN A 787 -43.99 9.26 16.88
CA ASN A 787 -45.23 10.01 16.69
C ASN A 787 -46.38 9.10 16.28
N GLY A 788 -47.56 9.26 16.87
CA GLY A 788 -48.76 8.46 16.58
C GLY A 788 -49.95 9.36 16.20
N SER A 789 -51.05 9.23 16.94
CA SER A 789 -52.20 10.16 16.89
C SER A 789 -52.28 11.10 18.10
N ASN A 790 -51.52 10.83 19.17
CA ASN A 790 -51.60 11.65 20.37
C ASN A 790 -50.97 13.03 20.12
N PHE A 791 -51.66 14.07 20.55
CA PHE A 791 -51.23 15.46 20.41
C PHE A 791 -51.46 16.22 21.71
N PHE A 792 -50.79 17.35 21.88
CA PHE A 792 -51.10 18.29 22.95
C PHE A 792 -51.12 19.73 22.46
N VAL A 793 -51.89 20.57 23.15
CA VAL A 793 -51.96 22.01 22.95
C VAL A 793 -51.32 22.69 24.16
N SER A 794 -50.37 23.59 23.92
CA SER A 794 -49.63 24.26 25.00
C SER A 794 -50.45 25.37 25.68
N PHE A 795 -50.37 25.42 27.00
CA PHE A 795 -50.89 26.55 27.79
C PHE A 795 -49.85 27.67 27.97
N ALA A 796 -48.56 27.34 27.91
CA ALA A 796 -47.46 28.29 27.99
C ALA A 796 -46.25 27.82 27.17
N GLY A 797 -45.24 28.69 27.03
CA GLY A 797 -43.95 28.29 26.47
C GLY A 797 -43.23 27.30 27.37
N ALA A 798 -42.63 26.27 26.79
CA ALA A 798 -42.01 25.17 27.50
C ALA A 798 -40.67 24.79 26.86
N GLU A 799 -39.60 25.49 27.27
CA GLU A 799 -38.24 25.28 26.74
C GLU A 799 -37.74 23.84 26.88
N HIS A 800 -38.15 23.15 27.95
CA HIS A 800 -37.77 21.75 28.20
C HIS A 800 -38.38 20.75 27.21
N LEU A 801 -39.36 21.16 26.40
CA LEU A 801 -40.00 20.37 25.33
C LEU A 801 -39.43 20.68 23.94
N HIS A 802 -38.58 21.70 23.81
CA HIS A 802 -37.94 22.05 22.55
C HIS A 802 -37.09 20.89 22.02
N ARG A 803 -37.11 20.68 20.70
CA ARG A 803 -36.41 19.59 20.00
C ARG A 803 -36.76 18.17 20.45
N LYS A 804 -37.85 18.00 21.20
CA LYS A 804 -38.39 16.70 21.63
C LYS A 804 -39.75 16.40 21.03
N HIS A 805 -40.55 17.43 20.81
CA HIS A 805 -41.89 17.33 20.23
C HIS A 805 -41.96 18.18 18.97
N VAL A 806 -42.51 17.60 17.90
CA VAL A 806 -42.74 18.32 16.64
C VAL A 806 -43.90 19.28 16.84
N VAL A 807 -43.66 20.58 16.67
CA VAL A 807 -44.71 21.61 16.59
C VAL A 807 -45.23 21.61 15.16
N PHE A 808 -46.54 21.46 14.98
CA PHE A 808 -47.14 21.30 13.65
C PHE A 808 -48.37 22.18 13.40
N GLY A 809 -48.66 23.10 14.31
CA GLY A 809 -49.71 24.09 14.11
C GLY A 809 -49.91 24.99 15.32
N GLU A 810 -50.90 25.87 15.22
CA GLU A 810 -51.31 26.75 16.31
C GLU A 810 -52.82 26.98 16.35
N VAL A 811 -53.34 27.34 17.52
CA VAL A 811 -54.73 27.75 17.73
C VAL A 811 -54.96 29.08 17.01
N PHE A 812 -55.82 29.04 16.00
CA PHE A 812 -56.28 30.20 15.25
C PHE A 812 -57.50 30.86 15.90
N SER A 813 -58.39 30.06 16.51
CA SER A 813 -59.58 30.54 17.22
C SER A 813 -59.99 29.57 18.32
N GLY A 814 -60.61 30.08 19.39
CA GLY A 814 -61.03 29.29 20.55
C GLY A 814 -60.07 29.34 21.74
N LEU A 815 -59.23 30.38 21.85
CA LEU A 815 -58.34 30.55 23.02
C LEU A 815 -59.12 30.66 24.35
N ASP A 816 -60.33 31.21 24.33
CA ASP A 816 -61.19 31.27 25.52
C ASP A 816 -61.55 29.87 26.05
N LEU A 817 -61.81 28.91 25.14
CA LEU A 817 -62.05 27.51 25.51
C LEU A 817 -60.78 26.88 26.11
N LEU A 818 -59.60 27.25 25.61
CA LEU A 818 -58.33 26.79 26.16
C LEU A 818 -58.15 27.31 27.60
N ASP A 819 -58.55 28.55 27.88
CA ASP A 819 -58.55 29.15 29.23
C ASP A 819 -59.57 28.49 30.17
N GLU A 820 -60.72 28.04 29.66
CA GLU A 820 -61.70 27.26 30.43
C GLU A 820 -61.19 25.86 30.76
N LEU A 821 -60.59 25.18 29.78
CA LEU A 821 -60.02 23.83 29.95
C LEU A 821 -58.89 23.81 31.00
N GLU A 822 -58.05 24.85 31.03
CA GLU A 822 -56.94 24.95 31.99
C GLU A 822 -57.40 25.09 33.46
N LYS A 823 -58.60 25.61 33.70
CA LYS A 823 -59.17 25.83 35.05
C LYS A 823 -59.78 24.58 35.66
N LEU A 824 -59.90 23.49 34.91
CA LEU A 824 -60.51 22.26 35.39
C LEU A 824 -59.62 21.58 36.44
N GLU A 825 -60.23 20.99 37.46
CA GLU A 825 -59.52 20.17 38.43
C GLU A 825 -59.12 18.83 37.82
N THR A 826 -57.93 18.35 38.15
CA THR A 826 -57.38 17.07 37.70
C THR A 826 -57.13 16.14 38.87
N ASN A 827 -57.14 14.83 38.62
CA ASN A 827 -56.75 13.81 39.60
C ASN A 827 -55.22 13.65 39.67
N GLU A 828 -54.74 12.72 40.51
CA GLU A 828 -53.29 12.43 40.66
C GLU A 828 -52.61 11.96 39.36
N GLU A 829 -53.36 11.39 38.42
CA GLU A 829 -52.88 10.96 37.10
C GLU A 829 -52.89 12.10 36.07
N CYS A 830 -53.16 13.34 36.50
CA CYS A 830 -53.33 14.53 35.66
C CYS A 830 -54.50 14.38 34.66
N ARG A 831 -55.52 13.57 34.96
CA ARG A 831 -56.74 13.45 34.16
C ARG A 831 -57.80 14.43 34.67
N PRO A 832 -58.48 15.20 33.80
CA PRO A 832 -59.61 16.06 34.22
C PRO A 832 -60.70 15.27 34.95
N LEU A 833 -61.21 15.81 36.06
CA LEU A 833 -62.31 15.20 36.83
C LEU A 833 -63.63 15.22 36.06
N VAL A 834 -63.77 16.20 35.16
CA VAL A 834 -64.90 16.34 34.25
C VAL A 834 -64.45 15.88 32.86
N ASP A 835 -65.21 14.97 32.23
CA ASP A 835 -64.85 14.47 30.91
C ASP A 835 -64.88 15.60 29.85
N CYS A 836 -63.77 15.76 29.16
CA CYS A 836 -63.58 16.67 28.03
C CYS A 836 -63.58 15.84 26.74
N VAL A 837 -64.71 15.81 26.04
CA VAL A 837 -64.94 14.96 24.86
C VAL A 837 -64.83 15.78 23.59
N ILE A 838 -64.15 15.25 22.57
CA ILE A 838 -64.21 15.78 21.21
C ILE A 838 -65.55 15.32 20.59
N ALA A 839 -66.57 16.17 20.68
CA ALA A 839 -67.93 15.87 20.22
C ALA A 839 -68.01 15.78 18.68
N ASP A 840 -67.28 16.64 17.98
CA ASP A 840 -67.13 16.60 16.52
C ASP A 840 -65.77 17.16 16.10
N CYS A 841 -65.32 16.82 14.90
CA CYS A 841 -64.07 17.34 14.35
C CYS A 841 -64.09 17.36 12.82
N GLY A 842 -63.20 18.16 12.23
CA GLY A 842 -63.07 18.24 10.78
C GLY A 842 -61.91 19.12 10.34
N ALA A 843 -61.77 19.30 9.03
CA ALA A 843 -60.78 20.17 8.42
C ALA A 843 -61.29 20.72 7.07
N ASP A 844 -60.70 21.83 6.63
CA ASP A 844 -61.02 22.45 5.34
C ASP A 844 -60.49 21.59 4.17
N GLN A 845 -61.23 21.51 3.06
CA GLN A 845 -60.93 20.67 1.88
C GLN A 845 -59.77 21.14 0.99
N HIS A 846 -58.86 22.01 1.46
CA HIS A 846 -57.69 22.37 0.65
C HIS A 846 -56.70 21.19 0.58
N SER A 847 -56.67 20.53 -0.58
CA SER A 847 -55.73 19.45 -0.90
C SER A 847 -54.29 19.93 -0.76
N ILE A 848 -53.53 19.35 0.17
CA ILE A 848 -52.08 19.46 0.21
C ILE A 848 -51.57 18.70 -1.03
N THR A 849 -51.26 19.41 -2.11
CA THR A 849 -50.75 18.80 -3.34
C THR A 849 -49.39 18.16 -3.07
N GLU A 850 -49.28 16.86 -3.34
CA GLU A 850 -48.04 16.09 -3.33
C GLU A 850 -46.99 16.74 -4.24
N GLY A 851 -45.91 17.23 -3.66
CA GLY A 851 -44.87 17.92 -4.42
C GLY A 851 -43.57 18.11 -3.65
N ALA A 852 -42.89 17.01 -3.32
CA ALA A 852 -41.43 16.91 -3.19
C ALA A 852 -41.03 15.48 -2.80
N ALA A 853 -40.58 14.70 -3.78
CA ALA A 853 -39.80 13.47 -3.58
C ALA A 853 -38.37 13.71 -4.03
#